data_AF-A0A2Z6V2Y0-F1
#
_entry.id   AF-A0A2Z6V2Y0-F1
#
_cell.length_a   1.000
_cell.length_b   1.000
_cell.length_c   1.000
_cell.angle_alpha   90.00
_cell.angle_beta   90.00
_cell.angle_gamma   90.00
#
_symmetry.space_group_name_H-M   'P 1'
#
loop_
_entity.id
_entity.type
_entity.pdbx_description
1 polymer ?
#
loop_
_entity_poly.entity_id
_entity_poly.type
_entity_poly.pdbx_seq_one_letter_code
_entity_poly.pdbx_strand_id
1 'polypeptide(L)'
;MRNITQRQPSLLGQLREIDPNLNIQWDEIRGVASSIRGNLTTAPAVAPTNLRAVAEPNSLAFLETYGELLGPPDISRSLRLLRSRTDDLGWVHLEFQQYYYPNGEQPALRELIQDNAIEVYGSKLAAHFKSDGTLIEVQSSCWRDIQVDRELAINPQQLQTLLLQRIEPVQGFSELRSRVEPQEGSFPLTDPPRLVVYPWQNAFRLAWLSYGYGAYNRDSRGEPTEFPNITYGQLVIDATTGEEILFAPTIHTAETADTGSGLAVTPLGSPTTRTLNIVRLDTTSTYRLKDTTHSRDIVTYDAACSTSYNSNSEIGTALVNGTLPVSEDTDGDKNWNRVPSATVSRTDGQQPEVDAHYFAQQQYEWYDALAGRDGWDDGQYPNPPVPPLTINVLAHCYPPDEWAPDDCTTVNAYHWGRKAAGVWTYWLAFMNGNGTTYDYPAGSHFIFAHEYQHAITNCSFIDGANNPGLTYSGWLGAVHEGLSDTFGGLSTEQWRPGTDISPATPALIFRNLAYPRDAAAYASNRLDHFDDRNTTTEFYARGTILAHCAFLMGQGGVHQRASRTPVLIPVYSMGRQTVGGKDFLKAARIWYRALTNYFSNIGAATGLPANDENTFRTLRNGCVSAAEDIYGVDSLEHKTTILAFYAVGLHPLGTTYGADVTFLRWGASWWMSRPYIGISSPNWSSVDLFINNGGASEWNALINIIDSTGNPTQYENTVYCRVRNVGDQAAQNVQVKFYYAKVGTPSGWLDVTDKDGNIQVLNIGTLVAGESNFPDSAQNSPPASASVKWYIPPLAAGETVDHFCLKAVVISDNDVNNYNNEVQSNIAYAPYTPGTPFRLPFIVTNPLDEEIALELKVQGPLPRRWKARILEDTQGIRLKPREERLLNLTIDMPPGEDQQLEPPFDGEVRGKVFGSLSGPFAGTLTDITWGGQRLKGRLVGTLDEIGSLIGNFEGTLDVKTWQIKGRVTGNFQCAGTGNTSQPCLGLEACLRPLRRIDISQLVNGQPINGTTVQVQVPIPDNPYTWKLPPTNTYVVPEAGGCKNRSLLFLAVAIAILLFVLMWLYVTQQPVELIP
;
A
#
# COMPACT_ATOMS: atom_id res chain seq x y z
N MET A 1 -36.88 25.91 49.29
CA MET A 1 -35.62 25.88 50.07
C MET A 1 -34.75 24.82 49.45
N ARG A 2 -33.47 25.11 49.20
CA ARG A 2 -32.58 24.09 48.61
C ARG A 2 -32.43 22.93 49.61
N ASN A 3 -32.54 21.69 49.14
CA ASN A 3 -32.39 20.46 49.93
C ASN A 3 -30.92 20.25 50.31
N ILE A 4 -30.41 21.11 51.21
CA ILE A 4 -29.00 21.22 51.60
C ILE A 4 -28.85 20.96 53.11
N THR A 5 -27.86 20.16 53.52
CA THR A 5 -27.51 19.90 54.93
C THR A 5 -26.81 21.10 55.56
N GLN A 6 -26.68 21.14 56.89
CA GLN A 6 -25.96 22.22 57.57
C GLN A 6 -24.46 22.28 57.22
N ARG A 7 -23.85 21.16 56.79
CA ARG A 7 -22.40 21.06 56.54
C ARG A 7 -22.02 21.35 55.09
N GLN A 8 -22.90 21.07 54.13
CA GLN A 8 -22.67 21.27 52.70
C GLN A 8 -22.26 22.73 52.32
N PRO A 9 -22.84 23.81 52.89
CA PRO A 9 -22.37 25.18 52.62
C PRO A 9 -20.92 25.43 53.04
N SER A 10 -20.48 24.82 54.15
CA SER A 10 -19.10 24.95 54.63
C SER A 10 -18.12 24.24 53.69
N LEU A 11 -18.48 23.04 53.19
CA LEU A 11 -17.66 22.28 52.25
C LEU A 11 -17.53 22.99 50.90
N LEU A 12 -18.61 23.59 50.40
CA LEU A 12 -18.56 24.44 49.20
C LEU A 12 -17.69 25.69 49.40
N GLY A 13 -17.70 26.27 50.61
CA GLY A 13 -16.81 27.37 50.98
C GLY A 13 -15.34 26.98 50.86
N GLN A 14 -14.96 25.82 51.40
CA GLN A 14 -13.59 25.30 51.31
C GLN A 14 -13.14 25.03 49.87
N LEU A 15 -13.99 24.44 49.04
CA LEU A 15 -13.65 24.24 47.62
C LEU A 15 -13.46 25.58 46.88
N ARG A 16 -14.22 26.62 47.26
CA ARG A 16 -14.06 27.97 46.68
C ARG A 16 -12.78 28.69 47.11
N GLU A 17 -12.13 28.24 48.19
CA GLU A 17 -10.79 28.71 48.54
C GLU A 17 -9.72 28.13 47.61
N ILE A 18 -9.95 26.93 47.04
CA ILE A 18 -9.08 26.29 46.04
C ILE A 18 -9.30 26.92 44.67
N ASP A 19 -10.57 27.06 44.25
CA ASP A 19 -10.94 27.73 43.01
C ASP A 19 -12.15 28.66 43.25
N PRO A 20 -11.98 29.99 43.20
CA PRO A 20 -13.09 30.92 43.45
C PRO A 20 -14.17 30.87 42.34
N ASN A 21 -13.89 30.28 41.19
CA ASN A 21 -14.75 30.29 40.00
C ASN A 21 -15.48 28.95 39.74
N LEU A 22 -15.65 28.12 40.77
CA LEU A 22 -16.34 26.83 40.63
C LEU A 22 -17.74 26.96 40.02
N ASN A 23 -17.99 26.14 39.00
CA ASN A 23 -19.33 25.91 38.48
C ASN A 23 -19.95 24.72 39.21
N ILE A 24 -21.08 24.97 39.88
CA ILE A 24 -21.78 23.96 40.67
C ILE A 24 -23.22 23.88 40.20
N GLN A 25 -23.65 22.68 39.84
CA GLN A 25 -25.06 22.36 39.62
C GLN A 25 -25.56 21.54 40.81
N TRP A 26 -26.73 21.90 41.32
CA TRP A 26 -27.32 21.26 42.49
C TRP A 26 -28.59 20.51 42.11
N ASP A 27 -28.69 19.26 42.55
CA ASP A 27 -29.87 18.42 42.42
C ASP A 27 -30.67 18.47 43.72
N GLU A 28 -31.80 19.17 43.67
CA GLU A 28 -32.70 19.35 44.82
C GLU A 28 -33.41 18.06 45.24
N ILE A 29 -33.60 17.12 44.30
CA ILE A 29 -34.27 15.84 44.57
C ILE A 29 -33.33 14.92 45.32
N ARG A 30 -32.07 14.83 44.86
CA ARG A 30 -31.05 13.97 45.47
C ARG A 30 -30.35 14.60 46.68
N GLY A 31 -30.43 15.92 46.82
CA GLY A 31 -29.81 16.68 47.90
C GLY A 31 -28.29 16.78 47.80
N VAL A 32 -27.75 16.74 46.57
CA VAL A 32 -26.32 16.71 46.25
C VAL A 32 -26.00 17.66 45.10
N ALA A 33 -24.73 17.98 44.90
CA ALA A 33 -24.21 18.58 43.69
C ALA A 33 -24.22 17.53 42.56
N SER A 34 -24.95 17.78 41.48
CA SER A 34 -24.95 16.92 40.29
C SER A 34 -23.64 17.07 39.51
N SER A 35 -23.01 18.24 39.57
CA SER A 35 -21.67 18.48 39.04
C SER A 35 -20.96 19.57 39.82
N ILE A 36 -19.67 19.38 40.08
CA ILE A 36 -18.76 20.42 40.56
C ILE A 36 -17.59 20.47 39.58
N ARG A 37 -17.39 21.61 38.92
CA ARG A 37 -16.37 21.80 37.88
C ARG A 37 -15.50 23.02 38.15
N GLY A 38 -14.19 22.84 37.97
CA GLY A 38 -13.10 23.79 38.22
C GLY A 38 -11.91 23.04 38.83
N ASN A 39 -10.87 23.74 39.30
CA ASN A 39 -9.74 23.04 39.91
C ASN A 39 -10.11 22.54 41.31
N LEU A 40 -10.45 21.25 41.44
CA LEU A 40 -10.90 20.63 42.69
C LEU A 40 -9.74 20.14 43.57
N THR A 41 -8.56 20.01 42.95
CA THR A 41 -7.29 19.78 43.63
C THR A 41 -6.25 20.77 43.10
N THR A 42 -5.16 20.96 43.84
CA THR A 42 -3.98 21.66 43.32
C THR A 42 -3.17 20.75 42.42
N ALA A 43 -2.67 21.27 41.30
CA ALA A 43 -1.78 20.53 40.41
C ALA A 43 -0.54 20.03 41.20
N PRO A 44 -0.14 18.75 41.05
CA PRO A 44 1.06 18.24 41.70
C PRO A 44 2.30 18.94 41.15
N ALA A 45 3.34 19.10 41.99
CA ALA A 45 4.60 19.76 41.59
C ALA A 45 5.32 19.05 40.43
N VAL A 46 5.05 17.75 40.24
CA VAL A 46 5.53 16.94 39.11
C VAL A 46 4.34 16.11 38.62
N ALA A 47 4.09 16.14 37.31
CA ALA A 47 3.03 15.35 36.69
C ALA A 47 3.33 13.83 36.85
N PRO A 48 2.33 13.00 37.19
CA PRO A 48 2.53 11.57 37.40
C PRO A 48 2.84 10.86 36.09
N THR A 49 3.87 10.00 36.10
CA THR A 49 4.25 9.15 34.95
C THR A 49 3.19 8.10 34.59
N ASN A 50 2.31 7.74 35.53
CA ASN A 50 1.14 6.92 35.28
C ASN A 50 -0.08 7.50 36.03
N LEU A 51 -0.77 8.44 35.37
CA LEU A 51 -1.93 9.12 35.93
C LEU A 51 -3.05 8.14 36.34
N ARG A 52 -3.23 7.05 35.59
CA ARG A 52 -4.27 6.06 35.85
C ARG A 52 -4.09 5.36 37.20
N ALA A 53 -2.85 5.10 37.59
CA ALA A 53 -2.53 4.44 38.86
C ALA A 53 -2.79 5.32 40.10
N VAL A 54 -2.80 6.65 39.93
CA VAL A 54 -2.99 7.60 41.05
C VAL A 54 -4.38 8.27 41.06
N ALA A 55 -5.10 8.26 39.94
CA ALA A 55 -6.39 8.91 39.79
C ALA A 55 -7.47 8.33 40.75
N GLU A 56 -7.53 7.00 40.91
CA GLU A 56 -8.52 6.39 41.81
C GLU A 56 -8.24 6.73 43.28
N PRO A 57 -7.03 6.50 43.83
CA PRO A 57 -6.69 6.95 45.19
C PRO A 57 -6.98 8.44 45.44
N ASN A 58 -6.65 9.31 44.48
CA ASN A 58 -6.89 10.75 44.61
C ASN A 58 -8.37 11.12 44.59
N SER A 59 -9.19 10.41 43.81
CA SER A 59 -10.65 10.59 43.82
C SER A 59 -11.25 10.21 45.16
N LEU A 60 -10.78 9.11 45.75
CA LEU A 60 -11.27 8.65 47.06
C LEU A 60 -10.88 9.62 48.17
N ALA A 61 -9.63 10.10 48.17
CA ALA A 61 -9.19 11.11 49.14
C ALA A 61 -10.01 12.41 49.04
N PHE A 62 -10.37 12.82 47.82
CA PHE A 62 -11.29 13.93 47.60
C PHE A 62 -12.68 13.64 48.20
N LEU A 63 -13.23 12.44 47.96
CA LEU A 63 -14.54 12.03 48.45
C LEU A 63 -14.61 11.79 49.96
N GLU A 64 -13.50 11.47 50.63
CA GLU A 64 -13.46 11.41 52.10
C GLU A 64 -13.69 12.78 52.75
N THR A 65 -13.25 13.85 52.09
CA THR A 65 -13.39 15.22 52.59
C THR A 65 -14.69 15.88 52.12
N TYR A 66 -15.00 15.74 50.83
CA TYR A 66 -16.07 16.47 50.16
C TYR A 66 -17.26 15.60 49.74
N GLY A 67 -17.26 14.30 50.08
CA GLY A 67 -18.25 13.33 49.62
C GLY A 67 -19.70 13.63 49.98
N GLU A 68 -19.94 14.32 51.10
CA GLU A 68 -21.29 14.77 51.50
C GLU A 68 -21.91 15.78 50.50
N LEU A 69 -21.08 16.44 49.68
CA LEU A 69 -21.58 17.25 48.57
C LEU A 69 -22.14 16.41 47.43
N LEU A 70 -21.74 15.14 47.32
CA LEU A 70 -21.93 14.31 46.13
C LEU A 70 -22.76 13.05 46.44
N GLY A 71 -23.13 12.80 47.69
CA GLY A 71 -23.90 11.63 48.12
C GLY A 71 -24.00 11.53 49.64
N PRO A 72 -24.12 10.31 50.21
CA PRO A 72 -24.19 10.13 51.65
C PRO A 72 -22.87 10.55 52.32
N PRO A 73 -22.86 10.87 53.63
CA PRO A 73 -21.67 11.36 54.33
C PRO A 73 -20.41 10.50 54.15
N ASP A 74 -20.57 9.18 54.03
CA ASP A 74 -19.47 8.22 53.81
C ASP A 74 -19.47 7.64 52.38
N ILE A 75 -19.81 8.45 51.37
CA ILE A 75 -19.98 7.98 49.98
C ILE A 75 -18.78 7.18 49.45
N SER A 76 -17.54 7.53 49.83
CA SER A 76 -16.33 6.83 49.41
C SER A 76 -16.31 5.33 49.76
N ARG A 77 -17.06 4.93 50.81
CA ARG A 77 -17.24 3.53 51.23
C ARG A 77 -18.42 2.82 50.56
N SER A 78 -19.31 3.59 49.93
CA SER A 78 -20.44 3.09 49.16
C SER A 78 -20.18 3.00 47.65
N LEU A 79 -18.95 3.30 47.20
CA LEU A 79 -18.58 3.38 45.79
C LEU A 79 -17.58 2.30 45.37
N ARG A 80 -17.90 1.59 44.29
CA ARG A 80 -16.98 0.67 43.59
C ARG A 80 -16.57 1.24 42.25
N LEU A 81 -15.28 1.20 41.92
CA LEU A 81 -14.81 1.58 40.59
C LEU A 81 -15.38 0.60 39.56
N LEU A 82 -16.10 1.13 38.57
CA LEU A 82 -16.62 0.38 37.42
C LEU A 82 -15.64 0.42 36.25
N ARG A 83 -15.15 1.62 35.94
CA ARG A 83 -14.38 1.88 34.71
C ARG A 83 -13.35 2.95 34.94
N SER A 84 -12.20 2.78 34.28
CA SER A 84 -11.20 3.81 34.09
C SER A 84 -10.88 3.92 32.59
N ARG A 85 -10.84 5.12 32.03
CA ARG A 85 -10.39 5.37 30.64
C ARG A 85 -9.47 6.58 30.59
N THR A 86 -8.59 6.60 29.61
CA THR A 86 -7.79 7.77 29.25
C THR A 86 -8.28 8.27 27.89
N ASP A 87 -8.52 9.57 27.75
CA ASP A 87 -8.87 10.18 26.46
C ASP A 87 -7.61 10.61 25.66
N ASP A 88 -7.84 11.13 24.47
CA ASP A 88 -6.84 11.64 23.52
C ASP A 88 -6.08 12.87 24.05
N LEU A 89 -6.64 13.60 25.03
CA LEU A 89 -5.97 14.71 25.72
C LEU A 89 -5.12 14.24 26.90
N GLY A 90 -5.01 12.93 27.12
CA GLY A 90 -4.32 12.32 28.24
C GLY A 90 -5.06 12.49 29.57
N TRP A 91 -6.35 12.85 29.54
CA TRP A 91 -7.17 12.97 30.75
C TRP A 91 -7.64 11.60 31.20
N VAL A 92 -7.73 11.40 32.51
CA VAL A 92 -8.23 10.14 33.07
C VAL A 92 -9.63 10.35 33.61
N HIS A 93 -10.57 9.52 33.16
CA HIS A 93 -11.95 9.51 33.62
C HIS A 93 -12.22 8.21 34.38
N LEU A 94 -12.76 8.35 35.58
CA LEU A 94 -13.17 7.26 36.44
C LEU A 94 -14.68 7.29 36.61
N GLU A 95 -15.28 6.11 36.67
CA GLU A 95 -16.71 5.93 36.91
C GLU A 95 -16.91 4.94 38.05
N PHE A 96 -17.74 5.33 39.03
CA PHE A 96 -18.03 4.56 40.24
C PHE A 96 -19.53 4.27 40.35
N GLN A 97 -19.87 3.09 40.88
CA GLN A 97 -21.25 2.66 41.18
C GLN A 97 -21.56 2.81 42.67
N GLN A 98 -22.72 3.37 43.01
CA GLN A 98 -23.23 3.44 44.39
C GLN A 98 -23.88 2.12 44.81
N TYR A 99 -23.60 1.70 46.04
CA TYR A 99 -24.19 0.55 46.72
C TYR A 99 -24.87 0.97 48.04
N TYR A 100 -25.93 0.26 48.39
CA TYR A 100 -26.70 0.39 49.62
C TYR A 100 -26.45 -0.82 50.54
N TYR A 101 -26.34 -0.57 51.84
CA TYR A 101 -26.10 -1.58 52.87
C TYR A 101 -27.36 -1.70 53.75
N PRO A 102 -28.17 -2.76 53.59
CA PRO A 102 -29.46 -2.87 54.26
C PRO A 102 -29.36 -2.76 55.78
N ASN A 103 -28.31 -3.33 56.39
CA ASN A 103 -28.13 -3.39 57.84
C ASN A 103 -27.46 -2.15 58.45
N GLY A 104 -27.17 -1.10 57.66
CA GLY A 104 -26.58 0.14 58.12
C GLY A 104 -25.09 0.08 58.47
N GLU A 105 -24.50 -1.12 58.63
CA GLU A 105 -23.07 -1.29 58.87
C GLU A 105 -22.28 -1.27 57.56
N GLN A 106 -21.71 -0.11 57.23
CA GLN A 106 -20.72 0.01 56.16
C GLN A 106 -19.41 -0.67 56.60
N PRO A 107 -18.71 -1.41 55.70
CA PRO A 107 -17.48 -2.09 56.05
C PRO A 107 -16.38 -1.09 56.43
N ALA A 108 -15.54 -1.45 57.40
CA ALA A 108 -14.41 -0.62 57.85
C ALA A 108 -13.31 -0.47 56.77
N LEU A 109 -13.28 -1.36 55.78
CA LEU A 109 -12.34 -1.35 54.64
C LEU A 109 -13.11 -1.52 53.32
N ARG A 110 -12.76 -0.72 52.30
CA ARG A 110 -13.40 -0.70 50.98
C ARG A 110 -13.22 -2.00 50.17
N GLU A 111 -12.16 -2.76 50.42
CA GLU A 111 -11.91 -4.06 49.77
C GLU A 111 -12.85 -5.18 50.28
N LEU A 112 -13.58 -4.94 51.37
CA LEU A 112 -14.50 -5.88 52.01
C LEU A 112 -15.97 -5.60 51.69
N ILE A 113 -16.30 -5.16 50.47
CA ILE A 113 -17.71 -5.11 50.04
C ILE A 113 -18.22 -6.55 50.02
N GLN A 114 -19.00 -6.91 51.05
CA GLN A 114 -19.55 -8.25 51.27
C GLN A 114 -20.68 -8.56 50.26
N ASP A 115 -21.01 -9.84 50.11
CA ASP A 115 -22.13 -10.37 49.29
C ASP A 115 -23.52 -9.79 49.62
N ASN A 116 -23.64 -8.92 50.63
CA ASN A 116 -24.90 -8.32 51.11
C ASN A 116 -25.11 -6.85 50.68
N ALA A 117 -24.22 -6.26 49.87
CA ALA A 117 -24.39 -4.91 49.33
C ALA A 117 -25.30 -4.91 48.08
N ILE A 118 -26.29 -4.02 48.03
CA ILE A 118 -27.26 -3.95 46.92
C ILE A 118 -26.95 -2.71 46.07
N GLU A 119 -26.84 -2.88 44.76
CA GLU A 119 -26.62 -1.76 43.84
C GLU A 119 -27.80 -0.76 43.90
N VAL A 120 -27.49 0.55 43.94
CA VAL A 120 -28.50 1.60 43.77
C VAL A 120 -28.59 1.94 42.29
N TYR A 121 -29.69 1.54 41.65
CA TYR A 121 -29.82 1.61 40.20
C TYR A 121 -29.68 3.05 39.68
N GLY A 122 -28.89 3.21 38.61
CA GLY A 122 -28.66 4.49 37.94
C GLY A 122 -27.86 5.52 38.76
N SER A 123 -27.28 5.11 39.89
CA SER A 123 -26.60 6.01 40.82
C SER A 123 -25.08 5.87 40.71
N LYS A 124 -24.48 6.81 40.00
CA LYS A 124 -23.06 6.81 39.63
C LYS A 124 -22.35 8.10 39.97
N LEU A 125 -21.05 7.99 40.16
CA LEU A 125 -20.15 9.13 40.33
C LEU A 125 -19.02 9.05 39.29
N ALA A 126 -18.77 10.14 38.59
CA ALA A 126 -17.66 10.26 37.64
C ALA A 126 -16.64 11.30 38.11
N ALA A 127 -15.36 10.99 37.97
CA ALA A 127 -14.25 11.88 38.31
C ALA A 127 -13.32 12.05 37.10
N HIS A 128 -12.89 13.29 36.84
CA HIS A 128 -12.14 13.65 35.63
C HIS A 128 -10.83 14.37 35.99
N PHE A 129 -9.71 13.85 35.52
CA PHE A 129 -8.37 14.38 35.77
C PHE A 129 -7.74 14.88 34.48
N LYS A 130 -7.13 16.07 34.51
CA LYS A 130 -6.23 16.53 33.45
C LYS A 130 -4.97 15.66 33.40
N SER A 131 -4.26 15.71 32.27
CA SER A 131 -2.97 15.05 32.07
C SER A 131 -1.89 15.46 33.10
N ASP A 132 -2.00 16.65 33.71
CA ASP A 132 -1.12 17.11 34.78
C ASP A 132 -1.43 16.52 36.17
N GLY A 133 -2.52 15.75 36.31
CA GLY A 133 -2.96 15.15 37.57
C GLY A 133 -3.95 15.96 38.39
N THR A 134 -4.42 17.11 37.90
CA THR A 134 -5.44 17.93 38.55
C THR A 134 -6.83 17.32 38.37
N LEU A 135 -7.60 17.16 39.45
CA LEU A 135 -9.02 16.79 39.41
C LEU A 135 -9.84 18.02 38.99
N ILE A 136 -10.51 17.97 37.85
CA ILE A 136 -11.16 19.14 37.24
C ILE A 136 -12.68 19.11 37.26
N GLU A 137 -13.26 17.94 37.49
CA GLU A 137 -14.70 17.79 37.57
C GLU A 137 -15.06 16.50 38.29
N VAL A 138 -16.07 16.58 39.14
CA VAL A 138 -16.77 15.43 39.69
C VAL A 138 -18.26 15.59 39.41
N GLN A 139 -18.85 14.57 38.80
CA GLN A 139 -20.28 14.50 38.51
C GLN A 139 -20.89 13.40 39.36
N SER A 140 -22.07 13.65 39.94
CA SER A 140 -22.75 12.67 40.77
C SER A 140 -24.23 12.59 40.45
N SER A 141 -24.70 11.35 40.36
CA SER A 141 -26.12 10.99 40.35
C SER A 141 -26.50 10.17 41.58
N CYS A 142 -25.60 10.07 42.56
CA CYS A 142 -25.80 9.32 43.79
C CYS A 142 -26.87 9.95 44.67
N TRP A 143 -27.57 9.11 45.43
CA TRP A 143 -28.57 9.55 46.39
C TRP A 143 -27.96 9.73 47.76
N ARG A 144 -28.19 10.90 48.38
CA ARG A 144 -27.75 11.18 49.76
C ARG A 144 -28.52 10.34 50.78
N ASP A 145 -29.84 10.34 50.65
CA ASP A 145 -30.75 9.73 51.62
C ASP A 145 -31.47 8.55 50.95
N ILE A 146 -31.12 7.32 51.33
CA ILE A 146 -31.73 6.08 50.82
C ILE A 146 -32.41 5.37 51.98
N GLN A 147 -33.73 5.21 51.90
CA GLN A 147 -34.53 4.40 52.83
C GLN A 147 -35.38 3.41 52.07
N VAL A 148 -35.19 2.12 52.37
CA VAL A 148 -35.85 1.01 51.68
C VAL A 148 -36.77 0.29 52.68
N ASP A 149 -38.07 0.28 52.41
CA ASP A 149 -39.07 -0.44 53.21
C ASP A 149 -38.86 -1.96 53.04
N ARG A 150 -38.72 -2.72 54.14
CA ARG A 150 -38.36 -4.16 54.07
C ARG A 150 -39.57 -5.08 54.09
N GLU A 151 -39.69 -5.96 53.09
CA GLU A 151 -39.28 -7.38 53.13
C GLU A 151 -39.25 -7.93 51.68
N LEU A 152 -38.19 -8.66 51.32
CA LEU A 152 -38.11 -9.37 50.04
C LEU A 152 -39.13 -10.51 50.05
N ALA A 153 -40.15 -10.47 49.21
CA ALA A 153 -41.24 -11.45 49.22
C ALA A 153 -41.17 -12.42 48.03
N ILE A 154 -40.56 -12.01 46.93
CA ILE A 154 -40.50 -12.78 45.68
C ILE A 154 -39.06 -13.17 45.40
N ASN A 155 -38.81 -14.47 45.25
CA ASN A 155 -37.52 -15.00 44.81
C ASN A 155 -37.43 -15.14 43.27
N PRO A 156 -36.24 -15.38 42.70
CA PRO A 156 -36.06 -15.52 41.25
C PRO A 156 -36.99 -16.54 40.56
N GLN A 157 -37.28 -17.67 41.20
CA GLN A 157 -38.17 -18.71 40.63
C GLN A 157 -39.64 -18.27 40.62
N GLN A 158 -40.08 -17.57 41.66
CA GLN A 158 -41.42 -16.99 41.73
C GLN A 158 -41.58 -15.86 40.72
N LEU A 159 -40.54 -15.03 40.53
CA LEU A 159 -40.50 -13.98 39.50
C LEU A 159 -40.68 -14.58 38.11
N GLN A 160 -39.92 -15.63 37.79
CA GLN A 160 -40.02 -16.32 36.50
C GLN A 160 -41.43 -16.86 36.25
N THR A 161 -42.04 -17.51 37.26
CA THR A 161 -43.41 -18.04 37.16
C THR A 161 -44.41 -16.93 36.87
N LEU A 162 -44.27 -15.80 37.56
CA LEU A 162 -45.15 -14.64 37.42
C LEU A 162 -45.02 -13.98 36.04
N LEU A 163 -43.80 -13.87 35.49
CA LEU A 163 -43.60 -13.34 34.15
C LEU A 163 -44.14 -14.28 33.07
N LEU A 164 -43.98 -15.60 33.25
CA LEU A 164 -44.50 -16.59 32.31
C LEU A 164 -46.03 -16.50 32.19
N GLN A 165 -46.72 -16.39 33.33
CA GLN A 165 -48.17 -16.21 33.40
C GLN A 165 -48.67 -14.95 32.67
N ARG A 166 -47.82 -13.91 32.58
CA ARG A 166 -48.18 -12.64 31.89
C ARG A 166 -48.11 -12.74 30.37
N ILE A 167 -47.17 -13.51 29.83
CA ILE A 167 -46.92 -13.57 28.38
C ILE A 167 -47.57 -14.78 27.70
N GLU A 168 -47.87 -15.85 28.44
CA GLU A 168 -48.57 -17.05 27.92
C GLU A 168 -49.88 -16.75 27.16
N PRO A 169 -50.76 -15.81 27.60
CA PRO A 169 -51.99 -15.51 26.87
C PRO A 169 -51.80 -14.58 25.65
N VAL A 170 -50.57 -14.12 25.35
CA VAL A 170 -50.31 -13.15 24.28
C VAL A 170 -50.08 -13.85 22.93
N GLN A 171 -50.61 -13.29 21.85
CA GLN A 171 -50.45 -13.83 20.50
C GLN A 171 -48.95 -13.90 20.11
N GLY A 172 -48.52 -15.03 19.54
CA GLY A 172 -47.11 -15.28 19.18
C GLY A 172 -46.29 -16.01 20.26
N PHE A 173 -46.86 -16.27 21.44
CA PHE A 173 -46.17 -17.00 22.52
C PHE A 173 -45.68 -18.39 22.10
N SER A 174 -46.54 -19.20 21.46
CA SER A 174 -46.16 -20.56 21.04
C SER A 174 -45.04 -20.58 20.01
N GLU A 175 -45.01 -19.59 19.11
CA GLU A 175 -43.94 -19.44 18.11
C GLU A 175 -42.63 -19.02 18.78
N LEU A 176 -42.65 -18.01 19.65
CA LEU A 176 -41.47 -17.59 20.43
C LEU A 176 -40.93 -18.75 21.28
N ARG A 177 -41.81 -19.46 21.99
CA ARG A 177 -41.45 -20.61 22.84
C ARG A 177 -40.83 -21.76 22.06
N SER A 178 -41.19 -21.92 20.78
CA SER A 178 -40.58 -22.93 19.90
C SER A 178 -39.20 -22.53 19.36
N ARG A 179 -38.87 -21.23 19.34
CA ARG A 179 -37.59 -20.68 18.86
C ARG A 179 -36.52 -20.56 19.96
N VAL A 180 -36.94 -20.49 21.22
CA VAL A 180 -36.03 -20.43 22.38
C VAL A 180 -35.84 -21.86 22.92
N GLU A 181 -34.65 -22.45 22.73
CA GLU A 181 -34.37 -23.86 23.08
C GLU A 181 -34.55 -24.20 24.58
N PRO A 182 -34.82 -25.49 24.94
CA PRO A 182 -35.10 -25.92 26.31
C PRO A 182 -33.88 -26.01 27.24
N GLN A 183 -32.68 -25.62 26.81
CA GLN A 183 -31.52 -25.55 27.70
C GLN A 183 -31.53 -24.22 28.45
N GLU A 184 -32.44 -24.14 29.42
CA GLU A 184 -32.31 -23.49 30.72
C GLU A 184 -33.73 -23.18 31.23
N GLY A 185 -34.05 -23.69 32.41
CA GLY A 185 -35.31 -23.43 33.08
C GLY A 185 -35.44 -21.98 33.57
N SER A 186 -35.02 -20.97 32.78
CA SER A 186 -34.99 -19.53 33.09
C SER A 186 -36.01 -18.70 32.30
N PHE A 187 -36.55 -19.20 31.18
CA PHE A 187 -37.59 -18.51 30.39
C PHE A 187 -38.82 -18.13 31.25
N PRO A 188 -39.36 -16.90 31.14
CA PRO A 188 -39.13 -15.91 30.07
C PRO A 188 -37.96 -14.94 30.30
N LEU A 189 -37.18 -15.14 31.36
CA LEU A 189 -35.95 -14.38 31.60
C LEU A 189 -34.81 -14.95 30.74
N THR A 190 -33.94 -14.07 30.25
CA THR A 190 -32.68 -14.44 29.58
C THR A 190 -31.48 -14.28 30.50
N ASP A 191 -31.60 -13.39 31.48
CA ASP A 191 -30.53 -13.10 32.43
C ASP A 191 -30.96 -13.52 33.85
N PRO A 192 -30.01 -13.94 34.70
CA PRO A 192 -30.27 -14.07 36.12
C PRO A 192 -30.76 -12.74 36.71
N PRO A 193 -31.93 -12.70 37.38
CA PRO A 193 -32.43 -11.47 37.96
C PRO A 193 -31.50 -11.01 39.09
N ARG A 194 -31.07 -9.75 39.02
CA ARG A 194 -30.23 -9.11 40.03
C ARG A 194 -31.08 -8.20 40.92
N LEU A 195 -30.86 -8.26 42.22
CA LEU A 195 -31.57 -7.40 43.16
C LEU A 195 -30.93 -6.01 43.17
N VAL A 196 -31.74 -4.96 42.98
CA VAL A 196 -31.29 -3.56 43.01
C VAL A 196 -32.20 -2.73 43.91
N VAL A 197 -31.68 -1.62 44.42
CA VAL A 197 -32.47 -0.54 44.99
C VAL A 197 -32.86 0.41 43.85
N TYR A 198 -34.15 0.46 43.52
CA TYR A 198 -34.66 1.23 42.39
C TYR A 198 -35.45 2.46 42.88
N PRO A 199 -35.05 3.70 42.53
CA PRO A 199 -35.79 4.90 42.88
C PRO A 199 -37.04 5.05 41.98
N TRP A 200 -38.23 4.96 42.56
CA TRP A 200 -39.51 5.04 41.84
C TRP A 200 -40.58 5.79 42.64
N GLN A 201 -41.29 6.71 41.99
CA GLN A 201 -42.39 7.49 42.59
C GLN A 201 -42.04 8.11 43.96
N ASN A 202 -40.86 8.74 44.08
CA ASN A 202 -40.33 9.35 45.30
C ASN A 202 -40.05 8.38 46.48
N ALA A 203 -39.92 7.09 46.22
CA ALA A 203 -39.50 6.08 47.20
C ALA A 203 -38.39 5.19 46.63
N PHE A 204 -37.65 4.50 47.50
CA PHE A 204 -36.69 3.47 47.08
C PHE A 204 -37.29 2.09 47.31
N ARG A 205 -37.37 1.30 46.25
CA ARG A 205 -37.93 -0.05 46.28
C ARG A 205 -36.85 -1.09 46.04
N LEU A 206 -37.00 -2.26 46.65
CA LEU A 206 -36.28 -3.44 46.18
C LEU A 206 -36.92 -3.90 44.88
N ALA A 207 -36.11 -4.06 43.85
CA ALA A 207 -36.57 -4.52 42.55
C ALA A 207 -35.64 -5.60 41.99
N TRP A 208 -36.25 -6.58 41.32
CA TRP A 208 -35.54 -7.48 40.43
C TRP A 208 -35.34 -6.78 39.09
N LEU A 209 -34.08 -6.54 38.76
CA LEU A 209 -33.65 -6.11 37.45
C LEU A 209 -33.21 -7.33 36.65
N SER A 210 -33.80 -7.53 35.48
CA SER A 210 -33.35 -8.58 34.56
C SER A 210 -33.63 -8.18 33.12
N TYR A 211 -33.28 -9.05 32.19
CA TYR A 211 -33.73 -9.01 30.82
C TYR A 211 -34.57 -10.25 30.50
N GLY A 212 -35.55 -10.06 29.63
CA GLY A 212 -36.46 -11.12 29.26
C GLY A 212 -37.61 -10.65 28.39
N TYR A 213 -38.51 -11.58 28.12
CA TYR A 213 -39.68 -11.35 27.29
C TYR A 213 -40.86 -10.88 28.12
N GLY A 214 -41.44 -9.74 27.73
CA GLY A 214 -42.60 -9.12 28.37
C GLY A 214 -43.69 -8.77 27.35
N ALA A 215 -44.91 -8.58 27.84
CA ALA A 215 -46.03 -8.10 27.02
C ALA A 215 -45.93 -6.58 26.88
N TYR A 216 -45.85 -6.08 25.64
CA TYR A 216 -45.71 -4.66 25.33
C TYR A 216 -46.86 -4.18 24.46
N ASN A 217 -47.57 -3.13 24.91
CA ASN A 217 -48.80 -2.64 24.30
C ASN A 217 -48.64 -1.24 23.69
N ARG A 218 -47.50 -0.94 23.07
CA ARG A 218 -47.28 0.34 22.37
C ARG A 218 -46.64 0.14 21.00
N ASP A 219 -46.97 1.00 20.05
CA ASP A 219 -46.42 0.99 18.68
C ASP A 219 -45.04 1.69 18.59
N SER A 220 -44.45 1.73 17.39
CA SER A 220 -43.14 2.35 17.12
C SER A 220 -43.10 3.88 17.34
N ARG A 221 -44.24 4.51 17.58
CA ARG A 221 -44.39 5.94 17.92
C ARG A 221 -44.69 6.13 19.42
N GLY A 222 -44.82 5.04 20.19
CA GLY A 222 -45.11 5.04 21.61
C GLY A 222 -46.60 5.06 21.96
N GLU A 223 -47.50 4.93 20.98
CA GLU A 223 -48.95 4.99 21.19
C GLU A 223 -49.52 3.64 21.66
N PRO A 224 -50.49 3.61 22.61
CA PRO A 224 -51.09 2.37 23.10
C PRO A 224 -51.77 1.53 22.01
N THR A 225 -51.60 0.21 22.05
CA THR A 225 -52.23 -0.76 21.13
C THR A 225 -53.24 -1.65 21.86
N GLU A 226 -54.33 -2.02 21.18
CA GLU A 226 -55.35 -2.95 21.73
C GLU A 226 -54.81 -4.39 21.85
N PHE A 227 -53.80 -4.74 21.07
CA PHE A 227 -53.17 -6.05 21.06
C PHE A 227 -51.72 -5.90 21.54
N PRO A 228 -51.37 -6.40 22.74
CA PRO A 228 -49.99 -6.45 23.19
C PRO A 228 -49.21 -7.44 22.34
N ASN A 229 -47.96 -7.08 22.01
CA ASN A 229 -47.00 -7.99 21.39
C ASN A 229 -46.01 -8.48 22.45
N ILE A 230 -45.42 -9.67 22.25
CA ILE A 230 -44.31 -10.12 23.09
C ILE A 230 -43.03 -9.45 22.58
N THR A 231 -42.32 -8.74 23.45
CA THR A 231 -41.10 -8.00 23.10
C THR A 231 -40.01 -8.31 24.12
N TYR A 232 -38.75 -8.21 23.71
CA TYR A 232 -37.63 -8.28 24.65
C TYR A 232 -37.36 -6.91 25.27
N GLY A 233 -37.09 -6.90 26.56
CA GLY A 233 -36.89 -5.66 27.29
C GLY A 233 -36.09 -5.84 28.55
N GLN A 234 -35.58 -4.71 29.05
CA GLN A 234 -35.18 -4.63 30.44
C GLN A 234 -36.44 -4.63 31.31
N LEU A 235 -36.50 -5.56 32.25
CA LEU A 235 -37.57 -5.75 33.21
C LEU A 235 -37.11 -5.22 34.57
N VAL A 236 -37.90 -4.31 35.16
CA VAL A 236 -37.77 -3.89 36.56
C VAL A 236 -39.05 -4.29 37.26
N ILE A 237 -38.97 -5.32 38.10
CA ILE A 237 -40.13 -5.87 38.83
C ILE A 237 -39.94 -5.61 40.31
N ASP A 238 -40.97 -5.08 40.96
CA ASP A 238 -40.99 -4.87 42.40
C ASP A 238 -40.79 -6.20 43.13
N ALA A 239 -39.73 -6.31 43.92
CA ALA A 239 -39.32 -7.56 44.56
C ALA A 239 -40.16 -7.93 45.79
N THR A 240 -41.07 -7.04 46.21
CA THR A 240 -41.99 -7.23 47.33
C THR A 240 -43.41 -7.56 46.84
N THR A 241 -43.86 -6.96 45.74
CA THR A 241 -45.24 -7.13 45.25
C THR A 241 -45.36 -7.90 43.94
N GLY A 242 -44.28 -7.95 43.15
CA GLY A 242 -44.26 -8.55 41.82
C GLY A 242 -44.83 -7.64 40.74
N GLU A 243 -45.20 -6.40 41.08
CA GLU A 243 -45.67 -5.40 40.13
C GLU A 243 -44.56 -5.03 39.13
N GLU A 244 -44.92 -4.86 37.85
CA GLU A 244 -43.99 -4.30 36.86
C GLU A 244 -43.81 -2.80 37.11
N ILE A 245 -42.59 -2.41 37.51
CA ILE A 245 -42.22 -1.01 37.70
C ILE A 245 -41.90 -0.38 36.35
N LEU A 246 -41.11 -1.08 35.54
CA LEU A 246 -40.70 -0.64 34.22
C LEU A 246 -40.49 -1.86 33.31
N PHE A 247 -41.04 -1.77 32.11
CA PHE A 247 -40.59 -2.57 30.97
C PHE A 247 -40.08 -1.61 29.90
N ALA A 248 -38.78 -1.66 29.63
CA ALA A 248 -38.16 -0.87 28.58
C ALA A 248 -37.81 -1.80 27.42
N PRO A 249 -38.57 -1.78 26.30
CA PRO A 249 -38.21 -2.53 25.11
C PRO A 249 -36.78 -2.21 24.72
N THR A 250 -35.99 -3.25 24.50
CA THR A 250 -34.61 -3.13 24.05
C THR A 250 -34.36 -4.17 22.98
N ILE A 251 -33.31 -3.97 22.20
CA ILE A 251 -32.85 -4.98 21.26
C ILE A 251 -32.23 -6.10 22.09
N HIS A 252 -32.65 -7.34 21.88
CA HIS A 252 -32.19 -8.55 22.58
C HIS A 252 -30.69 -8.83 22.43
N THR A 253 -30.05 -8.11 21.52
CA THR A 253 -28.68 -8.36 21.11
C THR A 253 -27.94 -7.03 21.10
N ALA A 254 -27.24 -6.71 22.18
CA ALA A 254 -26.21 -5.70 22.10
C ALA A 254 -25.17 -6.14 21.06
N GLU A 255 -24.76 -5.25 20.17
CA GLU A 255 -23.70 -5.53 19.21
C GLU A 255 -22.37 -5.25 19.89
N THR A 256 -21.58 -6.30 20.14
CA THR A 256 -20.24 -6.17 20.74
C THR A 256 -19.19 -6.40 19.65
N ALA A 257 -18.23 -5.48 19.52
CA ALA A 257 -17.12 -5.63 18.58
C ALA A 257 -16.34 -6.93 18.83
N ASP A 258 -16.02 -7.64 17.75
CA ASP A 258 -15.31 -8.92 17.75
C ASP A 258 -14.46 -9.04 16.47
N THR A 259 -13.71 -10.13 16.32
CA THR A 259 -12.87 -10.39 15.15
C THR A 259 -13.24 -11.74 14.55
N GLY A 260 -13.48 -11.74 13.24
CA GLY A 260 -13.79 -12.93 12.44
C GLY A 260 -12.79 -13.15 11.32
N SER A 261 -13.11 -14.10 10.46
CA SER A 261 -12.35 -14.36 9.25
C SER A 261 -13.26 -14.64 8.05
N GLY A 262 -12.71 -14.60 6.84
CA GLY A 262 -13.47 -14.95 5.64
C GLY A 262 -12.55 -15.31 4.48
N LEU A 263 -13.08 -16.03 3.49
CA LEU A 263 -12.34 -16.35 2.27
C LEU A 263 -12.53 -15.23 1.23
N ALA A 264 -11.43 -14.65 0.78
CA ALA A 264 -11.42 -13.64 -0.28
C ALA A 264 -11.86 -14.21 -1.64
N VAL A 265 -12.23 -13.35 -2.57
CA VAL A 265 -12.39 -13.68 -4.00
C VAL A 265 -11.03 -14.00 -4.61
N THR A 266 -10.04 -13.16 -4.32
CA THR A 266 -8.73 -13.19 -4.97
C THR A 266 -7.65 -13.83 -4.09
N PRO A 267 -6.64 -14.51 -4.69
CA PRO A 267 -6.51 -14.86 -6.11
C PRO A 267 -7.60 -15.82 -6.60
N LEU A 268 -8.08 -15.62 -7.83
CA LEU A 268 -9.12 -16.47 -8.42
C LEU A 268 -8.69 -17.95 -8.45
N GLY A 269 -9.57 -18.83 -7.96
CA GLY A 269 -9.34 -20.28 -7.89
C GLY A 269 -8.41 -20.74 -6.76
N SER A 270 -7.88 -19.84 -5.94
CA SER A 270 -7.09 -20.17 -4.73
C SER A 270 -7.29 -19.10 -3.67
N PRO A 271 -8.51 -18.98 -3.11
CA PRO A 271 -8.88 -17.89 -2.22
C PRO A 271 -8.05 -17.89 -0.93
N THR A 272 -7.68 -16.70 -0.47
CA THR A 272 -6.93 -16.50 0.78
C THR A 272 -7.83 -16.02 1.91
N THR A 273 -7.47 -16.30 3.16
CA THR A 273 -8.23 -15.84 4.33
C THR A 273 -7.94 -14.35 4.64
N ARG A 274 -8.99 -13.58 4.93
CA ARG A 274 -8.94 -12.21 5.48
C ARG A 274 -9.35 -12.23 6.95
N THR A 275 -8.76 -11.35 7.74
CA THR A 275 -9.26 -11.01 9.08
C THR A 275 -10.26 -9.88 8.96
N LEU A 276 -11.39 -9.98 9.66
CA LEU A 276 -12.50 -9.05 9.58
C LEU A 276 -12.83 -8.51 10.96
N ASN A 277 -13.01 -7.19 11.07
CA ASN A 277 -13.69 -6.61 12.22
C ASN A 277 -15.20 -6.88 12.08
N ILE A 278 -15.83 -7.41 13.11
CA ILE A 278 -17.24 -7.81 13.09
C ILE A 278 -17.92 -7.35 14.37
N VAL A 279 -19.24 -7.52 14.44
CA VAL A 279 -19.96 -7.45 15.71
C VAL A 279 -20.64 -8.78 16.00
N ARG A 280 -20.60 -9.19 17.26
CA ARG A 280 -21.43 -10.28 17.78
C ARG A 280 -22.76 -9.71 18.23
N LEU A 281 -23.85 -10.38 17.85
CA LEU A 281 -25.15 -10.16 18.47
C LEU A 281 -25.17 -10.88 19.83
N ASP A 282 -25.00 -10.12 20.91
CA ASP A 282 -24.96 -10.66 22.27
C ASP A 282 -26.19 -11.51 22.55
N THR A 283 -26.01 -12.62 23.27
CA THR A 283 -27.03 -13.68 23.53
C THR A 283 -27.40 -14.56 22.33
N THR A 284 -26.78 -14.38 21.16
CA THR A 284 -26.90 -15.30 20.02
C THR A 284 -25.52 -15.83 19.61
N SER A 285 -25.52 -16.84 18.74
CA SER A 285 -24.33 -17.26 18.00
C SER A 285 -24.11 -16.44 16.73
N THR A 286 -24.91 -15.41 16.46
CA THR A 286 -24.86 -14.67 15.20
C THR A 286 -23.82 -13.57 15.23
N TYR A 287 -23.06 -13.44 14.13
CA TYR A 287 -22.13 -12.35 13.89
C TYR A 287 -22.52 -11.58 12.64
N ARG A 288 -22.18 -10.30 12.57
CA ARG A 288 -22.44 -9.42 11.43
C ARG A 288 -21.16 -8.81 10.88
N LEU A 289 -21.09 -8.65 9.57
CA LEU A 289 -20.08 -7.81 8.91
C LEU A 289 -20.37 -6.33 9.16
N LYS A 290 -20.07 -5.89 10.38
CA LYS A 290 -20.13 -4.51 10.82
C LYS A 290 -18.90 -4.20 11.65
N ASP A 291 -18.22 -3.12 11.29
CA ASP A 291 -17.10 -2.57 12.02
C ASP A 291 -17.54 -1.31 12.77
N THR A 292 -17.36 -1.31 14.09
CA THR A 292 -17.67 -0.18 14.99
C THR A 292 -16.40 0.40 15.64
N THR A 293 -15.22 0.01 15.16
CA THR A 293 -13.93 0.41 15.71
C THR A 293 -13.45 1.78 15.20
N HIS A 294 -14.19 2.38 14.27
CA HIS A 294 -13.91 3.69 13.67
C HIS A 294 -14.97 4.74 14.07
N SER A 295 -14.71 6.01 13.77
CA SER A 295 -15.65 7.10 14.06
C SER A 295 -16.91 7.09 13.17
N ARG A 296 -16.88 6.30 12.09
CA ARG A 296 -18.03 5.92 11.28
C ARG A 296 -18.11 4.40 11.21
N ASP A 297 -19.30 3.86 11.43
CA ASP A 297 -19.53 2.43 11.23
C ASP A 297 -19.28 2.05 9.77
N ILE A 298 -18.69 0.87 9.55
CA ILE A 298 -18.64 0.21 8.24
C ILE A 298 -19.61 -0.95 8.29
N VAL A 299 -20.56 -1.01 7.36
CA VAL A 299 -21.59 -2.05 7.33
C VAL A 299 -21.63 -2.70 5.96
N THR A 300 -21.43 -4.02 5.93
CA THR A 300 -21.55 -4.80 4.70
C THR A 300 -22.87 -5.56 4.69
N TYR A 301 -23.58 -5.43 3.58
CA TYR A 301 -24.89 -5.98 3.37
C TYR A 301 -24.85 -7.06 2.28
N ASP A 302 -25.69 -8.09 2.46
CA ASP A 302 -25.98 -9.07 1.42
C ASP A 302 -27.32 -8.69 0.77
N ALA A 303 -27.26 -8.14 -0.45
CA ALA A 303 -28.48 -7.83 -1.21
C ALA A 303 -29.12 -9.09 -1.81
N ALA A 304 -28.45 -10.26 -1.73
CA ALA A 304 -28.89 -11.59 -2.13
C ALA A 304 -29.44 -11.68 -3.57
N CYS A 305 -29.01 -10.77 -4.44
CA CYS A 305 -29.63 -10.50 -5.73
C CYS A 305 -31.16 -10.46 -5.63
N SER A 306 -31.67 -9.67 -4.68
CA SER A 306 -33.09 -9.48 -4.47
C SER A 306 -33.61 -8.36 -5.37
N THR A 307 -34.72 -8.61 -6.07
CA THR A 307 -35.45 -7.59 -6.81
C THR A 307 -36.15 -6.57 -5.91
N SER A 308 -36.07 -6.72 -4.58
CA SER A 308 -36.54 -5.70 -3.63
C SER A 308 -35.56 -4.51 -3.51
N TYR A 309 -34.34 -4.67 -4.05
CA TYR A 309 -33.26 -3.70 -3.99
C TYR A 309 -32.68 -3.43 -5.39
N ASN A 310 -33.52 -3.42 -6.42
CA ASN A 310 -33.13 -3.20 -7.82
C ASN A 310 -33.22 -1.73 -8.26
N SER A 311 -33.48 -0.78 -7.35
CA SER A 311 -33.38 0.65 -7.64
C SER A 311 -32.64 1.42 -6.55
N ASN A 312 -31.95 2.50 -6.94
CA ASN A 312 -31.29 3.42 -6.01
C ASN A 312 -32.27 4.06 -5.00
N SER A 313 -33.56 4.17 -5.37
CA SER A 313 -34.58 4.71 -4.48
C SER A 313 -34.93 3.73 -3.36
N GLU A 314 -35.08 2.45 -3.68
CA GLU A 314 -35.39 1.39 -2.72
C GLU A 314 -34.22 1.12 -1.79
N ILE A 315 -32.99 1.02 -2.33
CA ILE A 315 -31.78 0.86 -1.53
C ILE A 315 -31.65 1.99 -0.50
N GLY A 316 -31.74 3.25 -0.95
CA GLY A 316 -31.64 4.40 -0.05
C GLY A 316 -32.75 4.43 1.02
N THR A 317 -33.96 4.00 0.68
CA THR A 317 -35.07 3.89 1.64
C THR A 317 -34.85 2.76 2.64
N ALA A 318 -34.38 1.61 2.17
CA ALA A 318 -34.10 0.43 2.99
C ALA A 318 -32.95 0.69 3.98
N LEU A 319 -31.91 1.42 3.57
CA LEU A 319 -30.83 1.86 4.46
C LEU A 319 -31.36 2.78 5.57
N VAL A 320 -32.15 3.81 5.23
CA VAL A 320 -32.73 4.72 6.23
C VAL A 320 -33.68 4.01 7.19
N ASN A 321 -34.44 3.02 6.70
CA ASN A 321 -35.37 2.25 7.51
C ASN A 321 -34.71 1.08 8.27
N GLY A 322 -33.43 0.79 8.01
CA GLY A 322 -32.73 -0.36 8.60
C GLY A 322 -33.27 -1.71 8.16
N THR A 323 -33.86 -1.81 6.97
CA THR A 323 -34.50 -3.05 6.47
C THR A 323 -33.62 -3.84 5.52
N LEU A 324 -32.47 -3.30 5.10
CA LEU A 324 -31.55 -3.97 4.19
C LEU A 324 -30.73 -5.04 4.97
N PRO A 325 -30.58 -6.29 4.47
CA PRO A 325 -30.03 -7.38 5.26
C PRO A 325 -28.53 -7.21 5.44
N VAL A 326 -28.08 -7.07 6.69
CA VAL A 326 -26.65 -7.10 7.02
C VAL A 326 -26.14 -8.51 6.76
N SER A 327 -24.93 -8.65 6.21
CA SER A 327 -24.31 -9.96 6.04
C SER A 327 -24.05 -10.59 7.41
N GLU A 328 -24.57 -11.81 7.60
CA GLU A 328 -24.57 -12.52 8.87
C GLU A 328 -23.88 -13.89 8.74
N ASP A 329 -23.07 -14.22 9.74
CA ASP A 329 -22.74 -15.61 10.06
C ASP A 329 -23.74 -16.10 11.10
N THR A 330 -24.65 -16.97 10.67
CA THR A 330 -25.67 -17.58 11.53
C THR A 330 -25.25 -18.92 12.14
N ASP A 331 -24.17 -19.55 11.64
CA ASP A 331 -23.67 -20.82 12.20
C ASP A 331 -22.75 -20.60 13.41
N GLY A 332 -22.22 -19.37 13.53
CA GLY A 332 -21.58 -18.83 14.71
C GLY A 332 -20.12 -19.23 14.87
N ASP A 333 -19.50 -19.69 13.79
CA ASP A 333 -18.08 -20.03 13.75
C ASP A 333 -17.16 -18.81 13.51
N LYS A 334 -17.75 -17.62 13.29
CA LYS A 334 -17.12 -16.33 12.94
C LYS A 334 -16.44 -16.31 11.57
N ASN A 335 -16.82 -17.21 10.67
CA ASN A 335 -16.14 -17.40 9.39
C ASN A 335 -17.07 -17.25 8.18
N TRP A 336 -16.81 -16.24 7.36
CA TRP A 336 -17.43 -16.07 6.04
C TRP A 336 -16.65 -16.86 4.99
N ASN A 337 -16.75 -18.19 5.07
CA ASN A 337 -15.95 -19.12 4.27
C ASN A 337 -16.75 -19.83 3.17
N ARG A 338 -18.01 -19.45 2.95
CA ARG A 338 -18.84 -20.08 1.94
C ARG A 338 -18.35 -19.71 0.53
N VAL A 339 -17.94 -20.73 -0.22
CA VAL A 339 -17.54 -20.61 -1.62
C VAL A 339 -18.68 -21.14 -2.51
N PRO A 340 -19.01 -20.49 -3.64
CA PRO A 340 -20.02 -21.00 -4.56
C PRO A 340 -19.61 -22.39 -5.06
N SER A 341 -20.52 -23.37 -5.02
CA SER A 341 -20.28 -24.65 -5.68
C SER A 341 -20.37 -24.45 -7.21
N ALA A 342 -19.61 -25.23 -7.98
CA ALA A 342 -19.59 -25.15 -9.45
C ALA A 342 -20.97 -25.39 -10.12
N THR A 343 -21.99 -25.79 -9.35
CA THR A 343 -23.37 -26.07 -9.79
C THR A 343 -24.45 -25.21 -9.12
N VAL A 344 -24.13 -24.19 -8.31
CA VAL A 344 -25.11 -23.29 -7.63
C VAL A 344 -24.90 -21.81 -7.99
N SER A 345 -25.87 -20.97 -7.60
CA SER A 345 -25.91 -19.54 -7.89
C SER A 345 -24.71 -18.80 -7.28
N ARG A 346 -24.12 -17.85 -8.01
CA ARG A 346 -22.99 -17.01 -7.57
C ARG A 346 -23.28 -16.21 -6.28
N THR A 347 -24.56 -16.04 -5.96
CA THR A 347 -25.08 -15.44 -4.73
C THR A 347 -24.82 -16.26 -3.48
N ASP A 348 -24.48 -17.53 -3.62
CA ASP A 348 -24.35 -18.42 -2.47
C ASP A 348 -22.96 -18.31 -1.84
N GLY A 349 -22.03 -17.56 -2.43
CA GLY A 349 -20.68 -17.38 -1.91
C GLY A 349 -20.53 -16.05 -1.17
N GLN A 350 -19.96 -16.08 0.03
CA GLN A 350 -19.73 -14.89 0.87
C GLN A 350 -18.45 -14.12 0.49
N GLN A 351 -17.66 -14.62 -0.46
CA GLN A 351 -16.38 -14.04 -0.84
C GLN A 351 -16.45 -12.55 -1.22
N PRO A 352 -17.48 -12.06 -1.96
CA PRO A 352 -17.61 -10.65 -2.28
C PRO A 352 -17.88 -9.78 -1.04
N GLU A 353 -18.67 -10.27 -0.09
CA GLU A 353 -18.92 -9.58 1.18
C GLU A 353 -17.63 -9.44 1.99
N VAL A 354 -16.81 -10.50 2.04
CA VAL A 354 -15.51 -10.52 2.73
C VAL A 354 -14.56 -9.48 2.17
N ASP A 355 -14.32 -9.49 0.86
CA ASP A 355 -13.37 -8.55 0.25
C ASP A 355 -13.89 -7.11 0.31
N ALA A 356 -15.20 -6.89 0.10
CA ALA A 356 -15.77 -5.55 0.17
C ALA A 356 -15.71 -4.97 1.61
N HIS A 357 -15.97 -5.80 2.64
CA HIS A 357 -15.84 -5.38 4.03
C HIS A 357 -14.38 -5.07 4.40
N TYR A 358 -13.47 -5.97 4.01
CA TYR A 358 -12.04 -5.81 4.26
C TYR A 358 -11.47 -4.56 3.58
N PHE A 359 -11.80 -4.33 2.31
CA PHE A 359 -11.32 -3.15 1.57
C PHE A 359 -11.97 -1.85 2.05
N ALA A 360 -13.20 -1.89 2.58
CA ALA A 360 -13.81 -0.73 3.23
C ALA A 360 -12.98 -0.26 4.43
N GLN A 361 -12.57 -1.20 5.29
CA GLN A 361 -11.69 -0.92 6.41
C GLN A 361 -10.33 -0.40 5.93
N GLN A 362 -9.68 -1.08 4.98
CA GLN A 362 -8.38 -0.67 4.46
C GLN A 362 -8.41 0.74 3.87
N GLN A 363 -9.46 1.08 3.13
CA GLN A 363 -9.58 2.39 2.49
C GLN A 363 -9.94 3.49 3.49
N TYR A 364 -10.77 3.19 4.50
CA TYR A 364 -11.02 4.10 5.63
C TYR A 364 -9.72 4.44 6.34
N GLU A 365 -8.99 3.42 6.80
CA GLU A 365 -7.73 3.60 7.53
C GLU A 365 -6.63 4.26 6.67
N TRP A 366 -6.68 4.09 5.35
CA TRP A 366 -5.76 4.76 4.43
C TRP A 366 -5.99 6.28 4.42
N TYR A 367 -7.25 6.72 4.34
CA TYR A 367 -7.59 8.15 4.40
C TYR A 367 -7.36 8.76 5.80
N ASP A 368 -7.69 8.02 6.85
CA ASP A 368 -7.40 8.42 8.24
C ASP A 368 -5.89 8.58 8.47
N ALA A 369 -5.06 7.60 8.10
CA ALA A 369 -3.62 7.73 8.26
C ALA A 369 -2.99 8.79 7.34
N LEU A 370 -3.57 9.06 6.15
CA LEU A 370 -3.06 10.06 5.22
C LEU A 370 -3.25 11.50 5.74
N ALA A 371 -4.41 11.78 6.37
CA ALA A 371 -4.80 13.15 6.70
C ALA A 371 -5.76 13.33 7.90
N GLY A 372 -6.05 12.27 8.66
CA GLY A 372 -7.01 12.29 9.77
C GLY A 372 -8.46 12.44 9.31
N ARG A 373 -8.80 11.92 8.13
CA ARG A 373 -10.13 12.05 7.54
C ARG A 373 -11.12 11.06 8.17
N ASP A 374 -12.21 11.57 8.72
CA ASP A 374 -13.28 10.75 9.27
C ASP A 374 -14.29 10.30 8.21
N GLY A 375 -14.11 9.08 7.68
CA GLY A 375 -14.96 8.49 6.65
C GLY A 375 -14.98 9.30 5.35
N TRP A 376 -16.07 9.20 4.58
CA TRP A 376 -16.18 9.99 3.36
C TRP A 376 -16.68 11.42 3.59
N ASP A 377 -17.33 11.76 4.72
CA ASP A 377 -17.94 13.08 4.97
C ASP A 377 -17.02 14.07 5.68
N ASP A 378 -16.07 13.56 6.47
CA ASP A 378 -15.10 14.35 7.24
C ASP A 378 -15.76 15.28 8.29
N GLY A 379 -17.02 15.05 8.65
CA GLY A 379 -17.77 15.86 9.61
C GLY A 379 -18.02 17.31 9.17
N GLN A 380 -17.75 17.67 7.91
CA GLN A 380 -17.76 19.07 7.45
C GLN A 380 -19.17 19.63 7.18
N TYR A 381 -20.22 18.80 7.24
CA TYR A 381 -21.60 19.17 6.94
C TYR A 381 -22.46 19.22 8.21
N PRO A 382 -23.44 20.14 8.29
CA PRO A 382 -24.37 20.19 9.40
C PRO A 382 -25.30 18.98 9.40
N ASN A 383 -25.53 18.44 10.60
CA ASN A 383 -26.54 17.42 10.85
C ASN A 383 -27.78 18.07 11.50
N PRO A 384 -28.96 18.07 10.84
CA PRO A 384 -29.26 17.66 9.45
C PRO A 384 -28.86 18.72 8.39
N PRO A 385 -28.81 18.36 7.08
CA PRO A 385 -29.30 17.11 6.46
C PRO A 385 -28.25 16.02 6.20
N VAL A 386 -26.98 16.24 6.54
CA VAL A 386 -25.91 15.24 6.36
C VAL A 386 -25.46 14.78 7.75
N PRO A 387 -25.98 13.66 8.27
CA PRO A 387 -25.49 13.09 9.51
C PRO A 387 -24.08 12.52 9.29
N PRO A 388 -23.35 12.16 10.37
CA PRO A 388 -22.18 11.28 10.26
C PRO A 388 -22.54 10.07 9.39
N LEU A 389 -21.88 9.93 8.25
CA LEU A 389 -22.33 8.98 7.24
C LEU A 389 -21.65 7.62 7.45
N THR A 390 -22.45 6.58 7.69
CA THR A 390 -22.02 5.18 7.73
C THR A 390 -21.47 4.74 6.39
N ILE A 391 -20.35 4.00 6.38
CA ILE A 391 -19.79 3.40 5.16
C ILE A 391 -20.60 2.14 4.81
N ASN A 392 -21.64 2.30 3.99
CA ASN A 392 -22.50 1.21 3.54
C ASN A 392 -21.94 0.52 2.29
N VAL A 393 -21.80 -0.79 2.34
CA VAL A 393 -21.26 -1.60 1.24
C VAL A 393 -22.21 -2.75 0.95
N LEU A 394 -22.71 -2.86 -0.28
CA LEU A 394 -23.66 -3.89 -0.68
C LEU A 394 -23.00 -4.86 -1.64
N ALA A 395 -23.00 -6.15 -1.28
CA ALA A 395 -22.62 -7.25 -2.16
C ALA A 395 -23.86 -7.86 -2.84
N HIS A 396 -23.66 -8.63 -3.91
CA HIS A 396 -24.72 -9.35 -4.61
C HIS A 396 -25.86 -8.44 -5.11
N CYS A 397 -25.53 -7.25 -5.60
CA CYS A 397 -26.52 -6.27 -6.05
C CYS A 397 -27.12 -6.57 -7.43
N TYR A 398 -28.37 -6.16 -7.66
CA TYR A 398 -28.89 -5.95 -9.02
C TYR A 398 -28.37 -4.61 -9.58
N PRO A 399 -28.12 -4.51 -10.90
CA PRO A 399 -28.03 -3.19 -11.55
C PRO A 399 -29.33 -2.41 -11.33
N PRO A 400 -29.27 -1.09 -11.07
CA PRO A 400 -30.45 -0.24 -10.96
C PRO A 400 -31.32 -0.32 -12.21
N ASP A 401 -32.64 -0.37 -12.06
CA ASP A 401 -33.64 -0.49 -13.14
C ASP A 401 -33.44 0.51 -14.31
N GLU A 402 -32.83 1.66 -14.04
CA GLU A 402 -32.47 2.69 -15.02
C GLU A 402 -31.48 2.21 -16.09
N TRP A 403 -30.81 1.06 -15.88
CA TRP A 403 -29.81 0.48 -16.79
C TRP A 403 -30.30 -0.79 -17.55
N ALA A 404 -31.59 -1.16 -17.41
CA ALA A 404 -32.25 -2.34 -18.00
C ALA A 404 -31.66 -3.71 -17.56
N PRO A 405 -32.45 -4.82 -17.62
CA PRO A 405 -32.28 -5.91 -16.67
C PRO A 405 -31.34 -6.97 -17.23
N ASP A 406 -30.12 -6.99 -16.74
CA ASP A 406 -29.37 -8.23 -16.68
C ASP A 406 -29.10 -8.49 -15.21
N ASP A 407 -29.19 -9.76 -14.84
CA ASP A 407 -29.06 -10.24 -13.48
C ASP A 407 -27.82 -9.69 -12.73
N CYS A 408 -27.70 -10.05 -11.47
CA CYS A 408 -26.53 -9.68 -10.68
C CYS A 408 -25.21 -10.30 -11.18
N THR A 409 -25.18 -11.04 -12.30
CA THR A 409 -23.94 -11.48 -12.97
C THR A 409 -23.36 -10.44 -13.92
N THR A 410 -23.94 -9.24 -13.97
CA THR A 410 -23.35 -8.10 -14.67
C THR A 410 -21.98 -7.73 -14.07
N VAL A 411 -21.02 -7.39 -14.93
CA VAL A 411 -19.72 -6.84 -14.49
C VAL A 411 -19.88 -5.35 -14.22
N ASN A 412 -20.18 -5.00 -12.98
CA ASN A 412 -20.28 -3.60 -12.58
C ASN A 412 -20.03 -3.41 -11.07
N ALA A 413 -19.65 -2.19 -10.72
CA ALA A 413 -19.60 -1.65 -9.38
C ALA A 413 -19.93 -0.16 -9.48
N TYR A 414 -20.58 0.41 -8.47
CA TYR A 414 -20.86 1.84 -8.47
C TYR A 414 -21.00 2.38 -7.04
N HIS A 415 -20.64 3.64 -6.89
CA HIS A 415 -21.03 4.48 -5.77
C HIS A 415 -22.34 5.23 -6.06
N TRP A 416 -23.19 5.38 -5.05
CA TRP A 416 -24.36 6.27 -5.12
C TRP A 416 -24.62 6.99 -3.79
N GLY A 417 -25.25 8.16 -3.89
CA GLY A 417 -25.73 8.94 -2.75
C GLY A 417 -27.11 9.52 -3.00
N ARG A 418 -27.97 9.52 -1.97
CA ARG A 418 -29.34 10.05 -2.08
C ARG A 418 -29.83 10.65 -0.78
N LYS A 419 -30.66 11.69 -0.88
CA LYS A 419 -31.47 12.20 0.22
C LYS A 419 -32.76 11.38 0.35
N ALA A 420 -32.89 10.60 1.42
CA ALA A 420 -34.09 9.82 1.77
C ALA A 420 -34.59 10.25 3.14
N ALA A 421 -35.91 10.44 3.29
CA ALA A 421 -36.54 10.98 4.50
C ALA A 421 -35.88 12.28 5.05
N GLY A 422 -35.33 13.13 4.16
CA GLY A 422 -34.69 14.39 4.54
C GLY A 422 -33.21 14.28 4.93
N VAL A 423 -32.63 13.08 4.87
CA VAL A 423 -31.27 12.75 5.32
C VAL A 423 -30.46 12.17 4.16
N TRP A 424 -29.20 12.58 4.02
CA TRP A 424 -28.29 12.00 3.03
C TRP A 424 -27.80 10.62 3.48
N THR A 425 -27.81 9.65 2.57
CA THR A 425 -27.19 8.33 2.73
C THR A 425 -26.40 7.98 1.46
N TYR A 426 -25.30 7.27 1.65
CA TYR A 426 -24.31 6.93 0.62
C TYR A 426 -23.99 5.44 0.73
N TRP A 427 -23.71 4.80 -0.40
CA TRP A 427 -23.35 3.40 -0.44
C TRP A 427 -22.50 3.04 -1.66
N LEU A 428 -21.76 1.94 -1.51
CA LEU A 428 -21.08 1.25 -2.61
C LEU A 428 -21.87 -0.02 -2.93
N ALA A 429 -22.04 -0.34 -4.21
CA ALA A 429 -22.77 -1.50 -4.66
C ALA A 429 -21.93 -2.32 -5.64
N PHE A 430 -21.85 -3.64 -5.38
CA PHE A 430 -21.04 -4.57 -6.16
C PHE A 430 -21.92 -5.71 -6.69
N MET A 431 -21.84 -5.95 -8.00
CA MET A 431 -22.44 -7.10 -8.66
C MET A 431 -21.47 -8.29 -8.64
N ASN A 432 -21.90 -9.46 -9.10
CA ASN A 432 -21.11 -10.70 -9.07
C ASN A 432 -20.19 -10.88 -10.29
N GLY A 433 -20.37 -10.11 -11.36
CA GLY A 433 -19.67 -10.36 -12.61
C GLY A 433 -20.06 -11.67 -13.28
N ASN A 434 -19.47 -11.93 -14.46
CA ASN A 434 -19.97 -12.91 -15.41
C ASN A 434 -19.11 -14.19 -15.49
N GLY A 435 -18.03 -14.29 -14.71
CA GLY A 435 -17.17 -15.47 -14.65
C GLY A 435 -16.31 -15.74 -15.88
N THR A 436 -16.36 -14.85 -16.87
CA THR A 436 -15.64 -15.02 -18.14
C THR A 436 -14.74 -13.83 -18.45
N THR A 437 -15.25 -12.62 -18.26
CA THR A 437 -14.52 -11.37 -18.48
C THR A 437 -13.90 -10.88 -17.18
N TYR A 438 -14.74 -10.69 -16.16
CA TYR A 438 -14.35 -10.33 -14.80
C TYR A 438 -15.30 -11.01 -13.82
N ASP A 439 -14.77 -11.42 -12.69
CA ASP A 439 -15.48 -12.17 -11.66
C ASP A 439 -15.40 -11.46 -10.31
N TYR A 440 -16.54 -11.26 -9.67
CA TYR A 440 -16.72 -10.54 -8.41
C TYR A 440 -15.89 -9.24 -8.31
N PRO A 441 -16.31 -8.13 -8.96
CA PRO A 441 -15.68 -6.82 -8.88
C PRO A 441 -15.27 -6.35 -7.47
N ALA A 442 -16.02 -6.73 -6.44
CA ALA A 442 -15.69 -6.50 -5.02
C ALA A 442 -14.30 -7.03 -4.61
N GLY A 443 -13.80 -8.07 -5.29
CA GLY A 443 -12.49 -8.67 -5.05
C GLY A 443 -11.29 -7.86 -5.56
N SER A 444 -11.53 -6.78 -6.32
CA SER A 444 -10.47 -5.88 -6.76
C SER A 444 -10.37 -4.67 -5.85
N HIS A 445 -9.24 -4.56 -5.15
CA HIS A 445 -8.99 -3.42 -4.25
C HIS A 445 -9.03 -2.09 -5.01
N PHE A 446 -8.51 -2.03 -6.25
CA PHE A 446 -8.57 -0.82 -7.06
C PHE A 446 -10.02 -0.40 -7.36
N ILE A 447 -10.87 -1.34 -7.78
CA ILE A 447 -12.27 -1.02 -8.08
C ILE A 447 -12.97 -0.54 -6.81
N PHE A 448 -12.76 -1.21 -5.68
CA PHE A 448 -13.30 -0.75 -4.41
C PHE A 448 -12.84 0.68 -4.06
N ALA A 449 -11.53 0.96 -4.16
CA ALA A 449 -10.96 2.26 -3.86
C ALA A 449 -11.46 3.36 -4.83
N HIS A 450 -11.65 3.02 -6.10
CA HIS A 450 -12.25 3.89 -7.12
C HIS A 450 -13.69 4.29 -6.72
N GLU A 451 -14.53 3.32 -6.37
CA GLU A 451 -15.91 3.61 -5.95
C GLU A 451 -15.96 4.40 -4.63
N TYR A 452 -15.09 4.06 -3.67
CA TYR A 452 -14.96 4.81 -2.42
C TYR A 452 -14.58 6.28 -2.66
N GLN A 453 -13.69 6.54 -3.62
CA GLN A 453 -13.28 7.90 -3.95
C GLN A 453 -14.41 8.74 -4.57
N HIS A 454 -15.38 8.14 -5.25
CA HIS A 454 -16.56 8.88 -5.71
C HIS A 454 -17.33 9.51 -4.54
N ALA A 455 -17.44 8.81 -3.41
CA ALA A 455 -18.08 9.33 -2.20
C ALA A 455 -17.30 10.52 -1.63
N ILE A 456 -15.98 10.38 -1.47
CA ILE A 456 -15.11 11.47 -1.01
C ILE A 456 -15.19 12.66 -1.95
N THR A 457 -15.16 12.43 -3.25
CA THR A 457 -15.28 13.47 -4.26
C THR A 457 -16.58 14.23 -4.02
N ASN A 458 -17.74 13.57 -4.01
CA ASN A 458 -19.02 14.24 -3.73
C ASN A 458 -19.02 14.99 -2.39
N CYS A 459 -18.45 14.42 -1.34
CA CYS A 459 -18.36 15.09 -0.04
C CYS A 459 -17.33 16.23 -0.02
N SER A 460 -16.41 16.34 -0.98
CA SER A 460 -15.40 17.42 -1.03
C SER A 460 -15.84 18.61 -1.88
N PHE A 461 -16.96 18.51 -2.60
CA PHE A 461 -17.54 19.60 -3.40
C PHE A 461 -18.91 19.97 -2.85
N ILE A 462 -19.24 21.26 -2.94
CA ILE A 462 -20.52 21.80 -2.48
C ILE A 462 -21.27 22.36 -3.69
N ASP A 463 -22.52 21.93 -3.88
CA ASP A 463 -23.38 22.44 -4.94
C ASP A 463 -23.97 23.83 -4.62
N GLY A 464 -24.65 24.45 -5.58
CA GLY A 464 -25.27 25.78 -5.39
C GLY A 464 -26.39 25.83 -4.34
N ALA A 465 -26.83 24.68 -3.82
CA ALA A 465 -27.82 24.55 -2.75
C ALA A 465 -27.18 24.10 -1.42
N ASN A 466 -25.84 24.18 -1.32
CA ASN A 466 -25.05 23.82 -0.14
C ASN A 466 -25.15 22.32 0.24
N ASN A 467 -25.41 21.45 -0.73
CA ASN A 467 -25.35 19.99 -0.55
C ASN A 467 -24.01 19.43 -1.04
N PRO A 468 -23.60 18.25 -0.52
CA PRO A 468 -22.45 17.56 -1.06
C PRO A 468 -22.71 17.11 -2.51
N GLY A 469 -21.79 17.41 -3.42
CA GLY A 469 -21.82 16.85 -4.76
C GLY A 469 -21.03 17.63 -5.80
N LEU A 470 -20.47 16.90 -6.76
CA LEU A 470 -19.94 17.43 -8.01
C LEU A 470 -20.76 16.88 -9.17
N THR A 471 -21.20 17.74 -10.10
CA THR A 471 -22.02 17.30 -11.24
C THR A 471 -21.31 16.21 -12.05
N TYR A 472 -21.93 15.04 -12.16
CA TYR A 472 -21.37 13.88 -12.84
C TYR A 472 -21.68 13.89 -14.35
N SER A 473 -21.16 14.89 -15.07
CA SER A 473 -21.29 14.98 -16.54
C SER A 473 -20.21 15.84 -17.17
N GLY A 474 -19.93 15.62 -18.47
CA GLY A 474 -18.97 16.44 -19.23
C GLY A 474 -17.58 16.46 -18.59
N TRP A 475 -17.00 17.65 -18.42
CA TRP A 475 -15.69 17.79 -17.79
C TRP A 475 -15.70 17.55 -16.28
N LEU A 476 -16.80 17.87 -15.61
CA LEU A 476 -16.93 17.61 -14.17
C LEU A 476 -17.05 16.11 -13.90
N GLY A 477 -17.71 15.35 -14.78
CA GLY A 477 -17.65 13.88 -14.79
C GLY A 477 -16.23 13.34 -15.04
N ALA A 478 -15.42 14.01 -15.86
CA ALA A 478 -14.04 13.60 -16.10
C ALA A 478 -13.13 13.87 -14.90
N VAL A 479 -13.41 14.93 -14.12
CA VAL A 479 -12.79 15.14 -12.80
C VAL A 479 -13.22 14.06 -11.84
N HIS A 480 -14.51 13.73 -11.79
CA HIS A 480 -15.07 12.73 -10.89
C HIS A 480 -14.42 11.35 -11.12
N GLU A 481 -14.44 10.86 -12.35
CA GLU A 481 -13.75 9.61 -12.75
C GLU A 481 -12.24 9.67 -12.61
N GLY A 482 -11.63 10.78 -13.03
CA GLY A 482 -10.18 10.92 -13.04
C GLY A 482 -9.60 10.98 -11.63
N LEU A 483 -10.31 11.59 -10.66
CA LEU A 483 -9.94 11.55 -9.25
C LEU A 483 -10.11 10.14 -8.68
N SER A 484 -11.18 9.43 -9.02
CA SER A 484 -11.37 8.04 -8.60
C SER A 484 -10.27 7.10 -9.11
N ASP A 485 -9.88 7.20 -10.38
CA ASP A 485 -8.73 6.45 -10.91
C ASP A 485 -7.40 6.90 -10.26
N THR A 486 -7.26 8.20 -9.97
CA THR A 486 -6.07 8.76 -9.31
C THR A 486 -5.88 8.19 -7.91
N PHE A 487 -6.89 8.30 -7.04
CA PHE A 487 -6.80 7.81 -5.67
C PHE A 487 -6.85 6.29 -5.59
N GLY A 488 -7.64 5.61 -6.44
CA GLY A 488 -7.61 4.16 -6.56
C GLY A 488 -6.21 3.65 -6.95
N GLY A 489 -5.53 4.33 -7.89
CA GLY A 489 -4.15 4.02 -8.26
C GLY A 489 -3.14 4.34 -7.16
N LEU A 490 -3.31 5.46 -6.45
CA LEU A 490 -2.38 5.89 -5.39
C LEU A 490 -2.52 5.09 -4.10
N SER A 491 -3.72 4.62 -3.74
CA SER A 491 -3.95 3.83 -2.53
C SER A 491 -3.58 2.37 -2.73
N THR A 492 -3.83 1.80 -3.91
CA THR A 492 -3.62 0.37 -4.19
C THR A 492 -2.35 0.06 -4.97
N GLU A 493 -1.77 1.06 -5.64
CA GLU A 493 -0.63 0.93 -6.56
C GLU A 493 -0.87 -0.04 -7.73
N GLN A 494 -2.14 -0.35 -8.00
CA GLN A 494 -2.55 -1.14 -9.14
C GLN A 494 -2.74 -0.23 -10.36
N TRP A 495 -1.67 -0.02 -11.12
CA TRP A 495 -1.69 0.81 -12.35
C TRP A 495 -2.25 0.09 -13.59
N ARG A 496 -2.59 -1.20 -13.45
CA ARG A 496 -3.24 -2.05 -14.47
C ARG A 496 -4.39 -2.86 -13.84
N PRO A 497 -5.43 -2.18 -13.32
CA PRO A 497 -6.49 -2.83 -12.58
C PRO A 497 -7.28 -3.86 -13.40
N GLY A 498 -7.92 -4.79 -12.69
CA GLY A 498 -8.80 -5.82 -13.24
C GLY A 498 -8.13 -7.16 -13.54
N THR A 499 -6.79 -7.24 -13.55
CA THR A 499 -6.08 -8.50 -13.79
C THR A 499 -6.23 -9.51 -12.65
N ASP A 500 -6.48 -9.01 -11.44
CA ASP A 500 -6.71 -9.77 -10.20
C ASP A 500 -8.05 -10.50 -10.19
N ILE A 501 -9.05 -9.93 -10.87
CA ILE A 501 -10.42 -10.46 -10.96
C ILE A 501 -10.78 -10.98 -12.36
N SER A 502 -9.83 -11.06 -13.28
CA SER A 502 -10.05 -11.58 -14.63
C SER A 502 -9.75 -13.09 -14.69
N PRO A 503 -10.74 -13.97 -14.95
CA PRO A 503 -10.50 -15.40 -15.15
C PRO A 503 -9.90 -15.75 -16.52
N ALA A 504 -9.80 -14.78 -17.45
CA ALA A 504 -9.23 -14.99 -18.78
C ALA A 504 -7.72 -15.34 -18.75
N THR A 505 -7.24 -16.02 -19.79
CA THR A 505 -5.81 -16.33 -19.97
C THR A 505 -5.31 -15.87 -21.36
N PRO A 506 -4.44 -14.84 -21.45
CA PRO A 506 -3.93 -14.01 -20.35
C PRO A 506 -5.05 -13.16 -19.71
N ALA A 507 -4.84 -12.75 -18.46
CA ALA A 507 -5.79 -11.92 -17.73
C ALA A 507 -6.03 -10.59 -18.45
N LEU A 508 -7.29 -10.15 -18.50
CA LEU A 508 -7.71 -8.89 -19.11
C LEU A 508 -7.38 -7.72 -18.19
N ILE A 509 -6.90 -6.63 -18.79
CA ILE A 509 -6.67 -5.37 -18.11
C ILE A 509 -7.92 -4.51 -18.30
N PHE A 510 -8.53 -4.04 -17.21
CA PHE A 510 -9.76 -3.24 -17.28
C PHE A 510 -9.46 -1.84 -17.87
N ARG A 511 -8.51 -1.14 -17.25
CA ARG A 511 -7.88 0.11 -17.73
C ARG A 511 -6.38 0.01 -17.48
N ASN A 512 -5.56 0.69 -18.28
CA ASN A 512 -4.12 0.77 -18.03
C ASN A 512 -3.75 2.23 -17.69
N LEU A 513 -3.58 2.55 -16.41
CA LEU A 513 -3.29 3.92 -15.97
C LEU A 513 -1.84 4.33 -16.24
N ALA A 514 -0.93 3.36 -16.31
CA ALA A 514 0.46 3.59 -16.72
C ALA A 514 0.58 3.88 -18.23
N TYR A 515 -0.30 3.31 -19.05
CA TYR A 515 -0.39 3.53 -20.48
C TYR A 515 -1.85 3.52 -20.97
N PRO A 516 -2.58 4.64 -20.83
CA PRO A 516 -4.02 4.69 -21.15
C PRO A 516 -4.40 4.22 -22.55
N ARG A 517 -3.54 4.44 -23.55
CA ARG A 517 -3.78 4.02 -24.94
C ARG A 517 -3.41 2.55 -25.23
N ASP A 518 -3.27 1.71 -24.20
CA ASP A 518 -2.91 0.31 -24.37
C ASP A 518 -4.00 -0.46 -25.14
N ALA A 519 -3.66 -0.96 -26.32
CA ALA A 519 -4.56 -1.78 -27.14
C ALA A 519 -4.89 -3.14 -26.49
N ALA A 520 -4.12 -3.57 -25.48
CA ALA A 520 -4.42 -4.78 -24.71
C ALA A 520 -5.41 -4.54 -23.56
N ALA A 521 -5.74 -3.28 -23.23
CA ALA A 521 -6.78 -2.98 -22.26
C ALA A 521 -8.17 -3.15 -22.87
N TYR A 522 -9.12 -3.62 -22.05
CA TYR A 522 -10.52 -3.78 -22.44
C TYR A 522 -11.12 -2.45 -22.94
N ALA A 523 -10.82 -1.35 -22.24
CA ALA A 523 -11.13 0.00 -22.69
C ALA A 523 -9.86 0.69 -23.24
N SER A 524 -9.60 0.55 -24.55
CA SER A 524 -8.39 1.08 -25.21
C SER A 524 -8.50 2.52 -25.74
N ASN A 525 -9.68 3.14 -25.66
CA ASN A 525 -9.94 4.51 -26.12
C ASN A 525 -9.64 5.59 -25.06
N ARG A 526 -8.77 5.30 -24.08
CA ARG A 526 -8.45 6.22 -22.98
C ARG A 526 -7.35 7.20 -23.37
N LEU A 527 -7.34 8.37 -22.73
CA LEU A 527 -6.40 9.45 -23.05
C LEU A 527 -5.29 9.55 -22.00
N ASP A 528 -4.07 9.86 -22.44
CA ASP A 528 -2.90 10.10 -21.59
C ASP A 528 -2.31 11.50 -21.75
N HIS A 529 -2.83 12.30 -22.70
CA HIS A 529 -2.38 13.65 -22.96
C HIS A 529 -3.55 14.60 -23.26
N PHE A 530 -3.45 15.82 -22.76
CA PHE A 530 -4.51 16.81 -22.78
C PHE A 530 -4.85 17.38 -24.16
N ASP A 531 -3.89 17.44 -25.08
CA ASP A 531 -4.16 17.78 -26.49
C ASP A 531 -5.19 16.86 -27.15
N ASP A 532 -5.31 15.62 -26.67
CA ASP A 532 -6.20 14.62 -27.27
C ASP A 532 -7.63 14.71 -26.69
N ARG A 533 -7.90 15.67 -25.79
CA ARG A 533 -9.19 15.87 -25.10
C ARG A 533 -10.42 15.96 -26.01
N ASN A 534 -10.24 16.43 -27.23
CA ASN A 534 -11.32 16.63 -28.20
C ASN A 534 -11.55 15.41 -29.10
N THR A 535 -10.76 14.34 -28.95
CA THR A 535 -10.94 13.09 -29.71
C THR A 535 -12.13 12.26 -29.24
N THR A 536 -12.62 12.52 -28.02
CA THR A 536 -13.80 11.88 -27.43
C THR A 536 -14.53 12.85 -26.49
N THR A 537 -15.83 12.66 -26.33
CA THR A 537 -16.67 13.32 -25.30
C THR A 537 -16.89 12.47 -24.06
N GLU A 538 -16.42 11.22 -24.08
CA GLU A 538 -16.61 10.27 -22.98
C GLU A 538 -15.68 10.65 -21.81
N PHE A 539 -16.29 10.86 -20.65
CA PHE A 539 -15.60 11.48 -19.52
C PHE A 539 -14.65 10.51 -18.81
N TYR A 540 -14.92 9.20 -18.83
CA TYR A 540 -14.00 8.18 -18.31
C TYR A 540 -12.64 8.23 -19.04
N ALA A 541 -12.62 8.39 -20.36
CA ALA A 541 -11.43 8.48 -21.19
C ALA A 541 -10.67 9.80 -20.99
N ARG A 542 -11.36 10.91 -20.70
CA ARG A 542 -10.71 12.17 -20.34
C ARG A 542 -10.07 12.10 -18.95
N GLY A 543 -10.74 11.46 -17.99
CA GLY A 543 -10.28 11.32 -16.61
C GLY A 543 -8.94 10.60 -16.47
N THR A 544 -8.63 9.64 -17.36
CA THR A 544 -7.37 8.88 -17.30
C THR A 544 -6.10 9.72 -17.50
N ILE A 545 -6.20 10.94 -18.02
CA ILE A 545 -5.08 11.88 -18.09
C ILE A 545 -4.59 12.23 -16.67
N LEU A 546 -5.51 12.42 -15.73
CA LEU A 546 -5.20 12.72 -14.33
C LEU A 546 -4.54 11.52 -13.65
N ALA A 547 -5.11 10.33 -13.84
CA ALA A 547 -4.58 9.09 -13.29
C ALA A 547 -3.19 8.74 -13.86
N HIS A 548 -2.96 9.00 -15.16
CA HIS A 548 -1.63 8.85 -15.77
C HIS A 548 -0.63 9.86 -15.21
N CYS A 549 -1.05 11.10 -14.95
CA CYS A 549 -0.21 12.08 -14.25
C CYS A 549 0.13 11.60 -12.84
N ALA A 550 -0.83 11.05 -12.09
CA ALA A 550 -0.59 10.48 -10.77
C ALA A 550 0.37 9.27 -10.80
N PHE A 551 0.29 8.43 -11.83
CA PHE A 551 1.27 7.37 -12.09
C PHE A 551 2.68 7.94 -12.29
N LEU A 552 2.83 8.96 -13.15
CA LEU A 552 4.13 9.58 -13.39
C LEU A 552 4.70 10.22 -12.12
N MET A 553 3.87 10.87 -11.31
CA MET A 553 4.29 11.47 -10.03
C MET A 553 4.68 10.40 -8.99
N GLY A 554 3.86 9.36 -8.85
CA GLY A 554 3.99 8.36 -7.79
C GLY A 554 4.96 7.24 -8.11
N GLN A 555 4.78 6.59 -9.27
CA GLN A 555 5.56 5.41 -9.68
C GLN A 555 6.75 5.78 -10.58
N GLY A 556 6.62 6.90 -11.29
CA GLY A 556 7.54 7.30 -12.34
C GLY A 556 7.39 6.49 -13.62
N GLY A 557 7.71 7.11 -14.75
CA GLY A 557 7.76 6.45 -16.05
C GLY A 557 8.17 7.39 -17.16
N VAL A 558 7.99 6.94 -18.40
CA VAL A 558 8.23 7.79 -19.59
C VAL A 558 6.90 8.10 -20.25
N HIS A 559 6.51 9.37 -20.27
CA HIS A 559 5.37 9.78 -21.09
C HIS A 559 5.78 9.81 -22.57
N GLN A 560 4.95 9.24 -23.44
CA GLN A 560 5.22 9.19 -24.87
C GLN A 560 4.12 9.86 -25.68
N ARG A 561 4.49 10.77 -26.59
CA ARG A 561 3.55 11.33 -27.57
C ARG A 561 4.23 11.68 -28.88
N ALA A 562 3.93 10.93 -29.94
CA ALA A 562 4.53 11.11 -31.26
C ALA A 562 4.29 12.50 -31.88
N SER A 563 3.17 13.15 -31.55
CA SER A 563 2.82 14.49 -32.02
C SER A 563 3.46 15.63 -31.22
N ARG A 564 4.33 15.32 -30.24
CA ARG A 564 5.00 16.29 -29.39
C ARG A 564 6.52 16.26 -29.59
N THR A 565 7.17 17.39 -29.34
CA THR A 565 8.62 17.51 -29.25
C THR A 565 9.02 17.89 -27.81
N PRO A 566 9.89 17.11 -27.14
CA PRO A 566 10.30 15.76 -27.55
C PRO A 566 9.15 14.75 -27.43
N VAL A 567 9.28 13.65 -28.17
CA VAL A 567 8.30 12.56 -28.16
C VAL A 567 8.28 11.83 -26.81
N LEU A 568 9.37 11.86 -26.05
CA LEU A 568 9.58 11.04 -24.85
C LEU A 568 10.07 11.93 -23.70
N ILE A 569 9.31 11.92 -22.60
CA ILE A 569 9.58 12.71 -21.39
C ILE A 569 9.64 11.74 -20.18
N PRO A 570 10.83 11.46 -19.63
CA PRO A 570 10.97 10.70 -18.39
C PRO A 570 10.56 11.56 -17.19
N VAL A 571 9.81 10.96 -16.26
CA VAL A 571 9.38 11.59 -15.01
C VAL A 571 9.70 10.64 -13.87
N TYR A 572 10.74 10.93 -13.08
CA TYR A 572 11.18 10.09 -11.97
C TYR A 572 10.14 10.05 -10.84
N SER A 573 10.07 8.92 -10.12
CA SER A 573 9.21 8.78 -8.95
C SER A 573 9.57 9.83 -7.90
N MET A 574 8.58 10.54 -7.37
CA MET A 574 8.82 11.52 -6.29
C MET A 574 9.21 10.88 -4.98
N GLY A 575 8.57 9.77 -4.65
CA GLY A 575 8.52 9.46 -3.24
C GLY A 575 7.35 8.65 -2.72
N ARG A 576 7.57 8.22 -1.50
CA ARG A 576 6.74 7.68 -0.46
C ARG A 576 7.22 8.35 0.81
N GLN A 577 6.34 8.35 1.79
CA GLN A 577 6.70 8.64 3.17
C GLN A 577 5.74 7.87 4.08
N THR A 578 6.15 7.67 5.32
CA THR A 578 5.27 7.14 6.36
C THR A 578 4.53 8.29 7.03
N VAL A 579 3.20 8.24 7.07
CA VAL A 579 2.32 9.17 7.80
C VAL A 579 1.29 8.35 8.57
N GLY A 580 0.92 8.73 9.79
CA GLY A 580 -0.12 7.99 10.54
C GLY A 580 0.17 6.49 10.72
N GLY A 581 1.43 6.07 10.66
CA GLY A 581 1.83 4.66 10.74
C GLY A 581 1.68 3.85 9.44
N LYS A 582 1.30 4.46 8.31
CA LYS A 582 1.20 3.80 6.99
C LYS A 582 2.11 4.47 5.95
N ASP A 583 2.58 3.67 4.99
CA ASP A 583 3.45 4.13 3.89
C ASP A 583 2.65 4.55 2.66
N PHE A 584 2.77 5.81 2.25
CA PHE A 584 2.03 6.40 1.13
C PHE A 584 2.97 6.92 0.07
N LEU A 585 2.60 6.86 -1.21
CA LEU A 585 3.24 7.66 -2.25
C LEU A 585 3.15 9.16 -1.89
N LYS A 586 4.24 9.93 -2.05
CA LYS A 586 4.23 11.40 -1.81
C LYS A 586 3.19 12.11 -2.68
N ALA A 587 2.97 11.59 -3.90
CA ALA A 587 1.89 12.01 -4.78
C ALA A 587 0.50 11.97 -4.10
N ALA A 588 0.20 10.97 -3.25
CA ALA A 588 -1.08 10.88 -2.54
C ALA A 588 -1.34 12.07 -1.61
N ARG A 589 -0.31 12.53 -0.88
CA ARG A 589 -0.44 13.72 -0.03
C ARG A 589 -0.67 14.99 -0.85
N ILE A 590 0.02 15.12 -1.97
CA ILE A 590 -0.13 16.26 -2.89
C ILE A 590 -1.56 16.29 -3.44
N TRP A 591 -2.02 15.17 -4.02
CA TRP A 591 -3.37 15.05 -4.58
C TRP A 591 -4.46 15.25 -3.52
N TYR A 592 -4.30 14.69 -2.30
CA TYR A 592 -5.26 14.87 -1.22
C TYR A 592 -5.33 16.32 -0.71
N ARG A 593 -4.18 16.95 -0.50
CA ARG A 593 -4.14 18.38 -0.13
C ARG A 593 -4.74 19.26 -1.22
N ALA A 594 -4.46 18.93 -2.49
CA ALA A 594 -5.03 19.58 -3.64
C ALA A 594 -6.57 19.48 -3.67
N LEU A 595 -7.10 18.27 -3.45
CA LEU A 595 -8.54 18.00 -3.36
C LEU A 595 -9.22 18.85 -2.27
N THR A 596 -8.67 18.84 -1.06
CA THR A 596 -9.31 19.43 0.12
C THR A 596 -9.17 20.95 0.21
N ASN A 597 -8.10 21.54 -0.36
CA ASN A 597 -7.81 22.98 -0.19
C ASN A 597 -7.96 23.80 -1.46
N TYR A 598 -7.80 23.18 -2.63
CA TYR A 598 -7.69 23.92 -3.89
C TYR A 598 -8.78 23.54 -4.89
N PHE A 599 -9.26 22.30 -4.86
CA PHE A 599 -10.23 21.82 -5.86
C PHE A 599 -11.66 22.26 -5.55
N SER A 600 -12.00 22.55 -4.29
CA SER A 600 -13.35 23.01 -3.89
C SER A 600 -13.88 24.20 -4.72
N ASN A 601 -12.99 24.94 -5.39
CA ASN A 601 -13.32 25.97 -6.35
C ASN A 601 -13.77 25.47 -7.74
N ILE A 602 -13.98 24.16 -7.96
CA ILE A 602 -14.43 23.56 -9.23
C ILE A 602 -15.92 23.22 -9.15
N GLY A 603 -16.71 23.75 -10.09
CA GLY A 603 -18.12 23.39 -10.26
C GLY A 603 -19.05 24.58 -10.51
N ALA A 604 -20.36 24.32 -10.60
CA ALA A 604 -21.36 25.34 -10.89
C ALA A 604 -21.46 26.43 -9.82
N ALA A 605 -21.15 26.12 -8.55
CA ALA A 605 -21.17 27.07 -7.44
C ALA A 605 -20.06 28.14 -7.53
N THR A 606 -18.98 27.87 -8.26
CA THR A 606 -17.82 28.78 -8.41
C THR A 606 -17.82 29.53 -9.74
N GLY A 607 -18.82 29.29 -10.59
CA GLY A 607 -18.97 29.91 -11.89
C GLY A 607 -18.06 29.33 -12.99
N LEU A 608 -17.33 28.25 -12.72
CA LEU A 608 -16.54 27.56 -13.75
C LEU A 608 -17.47 26.79 -14.71
N PRO A 609 -17.41 27.05 -16.03
CA PRO A 609 -18.26 26.37 -17.01
C PRO A 609 -17.99 24.86 -17.07
N ALA A 610 -19.05 24.05 -17.22
CA ALA A 610 -18.95 22.58 -17.35
C ALA A 610 -18.24 22.08 -18.63
N ASN A 611 -17.82 23.00 -19.51
CA ASN A 611 -17.16 22.75 -20.78
C ASN A 611 -15.69 23.26 -20.84
N ASP A 612 -15.07 23.55 -19.70
CA ASP A 612 -13.84 24.33 -19.65
C ASP A 612 -12.56 23.47 -19.49
N GLU A 613 -11.59 23.70 -20.39
CA GLU A 613 -10.22 23.21 -20.28
C GLU A 613 -9.52 23.72 -19.00
N ASN A 614 -9.93 24.88 -18.46
CA ASN A 614 -9.40 25.42 -17.21
C ASN A 614 -9.63 24.51 -16.00
N THR A 615 -10.56 23.57 -16.06
CA THR A 615 -10.81 22.63 -14.95
C THR A 615 -9.56 21.79 -14.65
N PHE A 616 -8.97 21.12 -15.66
CA PHE A 616 -7.77 20.31 -15.43
C PHE A 616 -6.54 21.16 -15.10
N ARG A 617 -6.49 22.39 -15.61
CA ARG A 617 -5.42 23.35 -15.27
C ARG A 617 -5.54 23.85 -13.83
N THR A 618 -6.75 23.98 -13.30
CA THR A 618 -7.01 24.26 -11.89
C THR A 618 -6.53 23.11 -11.02
N LEU A 619 -6.79 21.86 -11.42
CA LEU A 619 -6.27 20.68 -10.73
C LEU A 619 -4.74 20.69 -10.69
N ARG A 620 -4.10 20.94 -11.85
CA ARG A 620 -2.65 21.12 -11.96
C ARG A 620 -2.14 22.18 -10.99
N ASN A 621 -2.74 23.36 -10.97
CA ASN A 621 -2.32 24.45 -10.09
C ASN A 621 -2.45 24.07 -8.62
N GLY A 622 -3.57 23.45 -8.23
CA GLY A 622 -3.76 22.96 -6.86
C GLY A 622 -2.73 21.92 -6.45
N CYS A 623 -2.36 20.99 -7.33
CA CYS A 623 -1.30 20.01 -7.05
C CYS A 623 0.09 20.68 -6.94
N VAL A 624 0.41 21.65 -7.80
CA VAL A 624 1.69 22.38 -7.71
C VAL A 624 1.78 23.15 -6.39
N SER A 625 0.73 23.90 -6.02
CA SER A 625 0.68 24.60 -4.73
C SER A 625 0.71 23.64 -3.54
N ALA A 626 0.03 22.50 -3.63
CA ALA A 626 0.10 21.48 -2.59
C ALA A 626 1.51 20.88 -2.44
N ALA A 627 2.25 20.70 -3.53
CA ALA A 627 3.64 20.23 -3.47
C ALA A 627 4.55 21.27 -2.79
N GLU A 628 4.40 22.55 -3.14
CA GLU A 628 5.11 23.66 -2.49
C GLU A 628 4.80 23.74 -0.99
N ASP A 629 3.52 23.63 -0.60
CA ASP A 629 3.10 23.69 0.79
C ASP A 629 3.69 22.57 1.65
N ILE A 630 3.79 21.35 1.09
CA ILE A 630 4.20 20.16 1.84
C ILE A 630 5.72 20.02 1.85
N TYR A 631 6.39 20.28 0.72
CA TYR A 631 7.80 19.94 0.51
C TYR A 631 8.69 21.15 0.24
N GLY A 632 8.11 22.34 0.05
CA GLY A 632 8.83 23.57 -0.24
C GLY A 632 8.96 23.88 -1.73
N VAL A 633 9.18 25.16 -2.04
CA VAL A 633 9.52 25.61 -3.39
C VAL A 633 10.82 24.95 -3.85
N ASP A 634 10.93 24.70 -5.15
CA ASP A 634 12.07 24.01 -5.78
C ASP A 634 12.47 22.62 -5.22
N SER A 635 11.65 21.98 -4.39
CA SER A 635 11.90 20.59 -3.97
C SER A 635 11.78 19.59 -5.12
N LEU A 636 12.32 18.38 -4.94
CA LEU A 636 12.13 17.25 -5.87
C LEU A 636 10.65 17.06 -6.22
N GLU A 637 9.76 17.03 -5.22
CA GLU A 637 8.33 16.81 -5.38
C GLU A 637 7.67 17.95 -6.14
N HIS A 638 8.05 19.19 -5.84
CA HIS A 638 7.53 20.36 -6.54
C HIS A 638 7.95 20.35 -8.02
N LYS A 639 9.24 20.17 -8.32
CA LYS A 639 9.74 20.10 -9.71
C LYS A 639 9.14 18.93 -10.49
N THR A 640 9.09 17.76 -9.86
CA THR A 640 8.51 16.56 -10.48
C THR A 640 7.00 16.72 -10.73
N THR A 641 6.28 17.45 -9.87
CA THR A 641 4.85 17.71 -10.06
C THR A 641 4.65 18.55 -11.31
N ILE A 642 5.44 19.62 -11.47
CA ILE A 642 5.42 20.46 -12.67
C ILE A 642 5.76 19.62 -13.92
N LEU A 643 6.82 18.81 -13.87
CA LEU A 643 7.25 17.97 -14.99
C LEU A 643 6.18 16.94 -15.38
N ALA A 644 5.52 16.28 -14.43
CA ALA A 644 4.47 15.30 -14.70
C ALA A 644 3.25 15.95 -15.39
N PHE A 645 2.79 17.09 -14.89
CA PHE A 645 1.69 17.84 -15.52
C PHE A 645 2.10 18.42 -16.88
N TYR A 646 3.34 18.87 -17.02
CA TYR A 646 3.89 19.27 -18.31
C TYR A 646 3.89 18.09 -19.28
N ALA A 647 4.31 16.90 -18.86
CA ALA A 647 4.36 15.70 -19.69
C ALA A 647 2.98 15.33 -20.27
N VAL A 648 1.91 15.41 -19.48
CA VAL A 648 0.54 15.14 -19.94
C VAL A 648 -0.16 16.31 -20.64
N GLY A 649 0.56 17.41 -20.93
CA GLY A 649 0.06 18.54 -21.72
C GLY A 649 -0.72 19.60 -20.93
N LEU A 650 -0.56 19.62 -19.60
CA LEU A 650 -1.26 20.54 -18.68
C LEU A 650 -0.38 21.69 -18.17
N HIS A 651 0.70 22.02 -18.88
CA HIS A 651 1.49 23.22 -18.61
C HIS A 651 0.67 24.50 -18.89
N PRO A 652 0.76 25.58 -18.08
CA PRO A 652 -0.11 26.75 -18.22
C PRO A 652 -0.11 27.36 -19.64
N LEU A 653 -1.27 27.85 -20.07
CA LEU A 653 -1.41 28.44 -21.41
C LEU A 653 -0.58 29.72 -21.53
N GLY A 654 0.12 29.87 -22.65
CA GLY A 654 0.94 31.06 -22.93
C GLY A 654 2.26 31.13 -22.14
N THR A 655 2.58 30.12 -21.33
CA THR A 655 3.89 29.98 -20.69
C THR A 655 4.70 28.89 -21.36
N THR A 656 6.03 29.02 -21.36
CA THR A 656 6.95 28.00 -21.83
C THR A 656 7.54 27.24 -20.65
N TYR A 657 7.62 25.92 -20.71
CA TYR A 657 8.43 25.16 -19.77
C TYR A 657 9.92 25.42 -20.04
N GLY A 658 10.70 25.67 -19.00
CA GLY A 658 12.12 26.01 -19.14
C GLY A 658 12.95 24.83 -19.66
N ALA A 659 14.26 25.04 -19.81
CA ALA A 659 15.18 23.97 -20.19
C ALA A 659 15.24 22.90 -19.08
N ASP A 660 15.16 21.63 -19.44
CA ASP A 660 15.14 20.50 -18.49
C ASP A 660 16.02 19.40 -19.06
N VAL A 661 17.24 19.25 -18.57
CA VAL A 661 18.23 18.30 -19.10
C VAL A 661 18.21 17.00 -18.31
N THR A 662 17.98 15.90 -19.00
CA THR A 662 17.86 14.59 -18.36
C THR A 662 18.58 13.50 -19.13
N PHE A 663 18.99 12.46 -18.41
CA PHE A 663 19.53 11.25 -19.02
C PHE A 663 18.42 10.39 -19.63
N LEU A 664 18.68 9.85 -20.81
CA LEU A 664 17.80 8.89 -21.46
C LEU A 664 18.39 7.49 -21.42
N ARG A 665 17.50 6.51 -21.24
CA ARG A 665 17.85 5.10 -21.30
C ARG A 665 18.11 4.61 -22.74
N TRP A 666 19.04 3.67 -22.92
CA TRP A 666 19.38 2.96 -24.15
C TRP A 666 18.46 1.73 -24.36
N GLY A 667 18.08 1.45 -25.62
CA GLY A 667 17.25 0.30 -26.02
C GLY A 667 16.21 0.65 -27.11
N ALA A 668 15.36 -0.27 -27.56
CA ALA A 668 14.21 0.05 -28.46
C ALA A 668 12.85 -0.18 -27.78
N SER A 669 12.85 -0.83 -26.62
CA SER A 669 11.64 -1.23 -25.91
C SER A 669 11.13 -0.17 -24.92
N TRP A 670 12.03 0.69 -24.41
CA TRP A 670 11.96 2.16 -24.48
C TRP A 670 10.66 2.92 -24.68
N TRP A 671 10.14 2.73 -25.90
CA TRP A 671 9.21 3.62 -26.57
C TRP A 671 7.76 3.36 -26.17
N MET A 672 7.50 2.97 -24.92
CA MET A 672 6.18 2.68 -24.41
C MET A 672 6.12 3.13 -22.95
N SER A 673 5.11 3.91 -22.58
CA SER A 673 4.91 4.40 -21.21
C SER A 673 4.76 3.24 -20.22
N ARG A 674 5.89 2.80 -19.66
CA ARG A 674 5.99 1.67 -18.74
C ARG A 674 6.66 2.16 -17.46
N PRO A 675 6.43 1.46 -16.32
CA PRO A 675 7.19 1.71 -15.10
C PRO A 675 8.70 1.74 -15.42
N TYR A 676 9.48 2.52 -14.67
CA TYR A 676 10.95 2.53 -14.79
C TYR A 676 11.59 1.14 -14.64
N ILE A 677 10.83 0.13 -14.23
CA ILE A 677 11.31 -1.23 -14.05
C ILE A 677 10.70 -2.09 -15.16
N GLY A 678 11.56 -2.51 -16.09
CA GLY A 678 11.28 -3.57 -17.05
C GLY A 678 11.41 -3.15 -18.50
N ILE A 679 12.65 -3.04 -19.02
CA ILE A 679 12.91 -3.13 -20.47
C ILE A 679 14.33 -3.57 -20.87
N SER A 680 14.35 -4.14 -22.08
CA SER A 680 15.41 -4.88 -22.77
C SER A 680 16.42 -4.00 -23.53
N SER A 681 17.59 -3.81 -22.92
CA SER A 681 18.88 -3.61 -23.61
C SER A 681 19.61 -4.96 -23.61
N PRO A 682 20.61 -5.26 -24.46
CA PRO A 682 21.52 -6.37 -24.18
C PRO A 682 22.05 -6.22 -22.75
N ASN A 683 21.61 -7.11 -21.86
CA ASN A 683 21.66 -6.99 -20.40
C ASN A 683 23.08 -7.15 -19.80
N TRP A 684 24.15 -6.87 -20.57
CA TRP A 684 25.50 -6.59 -20.06
C TRP A 684 25.88 -5.08 -20.20
N SER A 685 24.98 -4.22 -20.70
CA SER A 685 25.15 -2.75 -20.78
C SER A 685 24.33 -2.03 -19.70
N SER A 686 24.87 -0.98 -19.09
CA SER A 686 24.00 -0.06 -18.35
C SER A 686 23.09 0.67 -19.32
N VAL A 687 21.81 0.76 -18.92
CA VAL A 687 20.79 1.42 -19.72
C VAL A 687 20.98 2.93 -19.73
N ASP A 688 21.79 3.53 -18.85
CA ASP A 688 21.98 4.98 -18.80
C ASP A 688 23.40 5.40 -19.26
N LEU A 689 24.41 4.54 -19.00
CA LEU A 689 25.82 4.73 -19.36
C LEU A 689 26.35 3.54 -20.15
N PHE A 690 27.12 3.83 -21.19
CA PHE A 690 27.41 2.86 -22.23
C PHE A 690 28.91 2.82 -22.55
N ILE A 691 29.50 1.64 -22.74
CA ILE A 691 30.89 1.49 -23.15
C ILE A 691 30.92 0.82 -24.52
N ASN A 692 31.66 1.38 -25.47
CA ASN A 692 31.87 0.75 -26.78
C ASN A 692 33.29 0.89 -27.28
N ASN A 693 33.98 -0.26 -27.31
CA ASN A 693 35.40 -0.39 -27.60
C ASN A 693 35.69 -1.00 -28.99
N GLY A 694 34.67 -1.37 -29.75
CA GLY A 694 34.76 -2.06 -31.05
C GLY A 694 35.20 -3.54 -30.97
N GLY A 695 34.37 -4.48 -31.44
CA GLY A 695 34.61 -5.94 -31.44
C GLY A 695 33.52 -6.80 -30.76
N ALA A 696 33.55 -8.13 -30.93
CA ALA A 696 32.48 -9.08 -30.51
C ALA A 696 32.16 -9.19 -29.00
N SER A 697 32.85 -8.43 -28.14
CA SER A 697 32.65 -8.29 -26.68
C SER A 697 32.56 -6.79 -26.33
N GLU A 698 31.80 -6.06 -27.14
CA GLU A 698 31.89 -4.62 -27.39
C GLU A 698 31.66 -3.70 -26.18
N TRP A 699 31.38 -4.20 -24.97
CA TRP A 699 30.64 -3.39 -24.00
C TRP A 699 30.90 -3.64 -22.52
N ASN A 700 32.02 -4.31 -22.23
CA ASN A 700 32.68 -4.16 -20.94
C ASN A 700 33.82 -3.16 -21.10
N ALA A 701 34.20 -2.51 -20.01
CA ALA A 701 35.50 -1.88 -19.98
C ALA A 701 36.58 -2.94 -20.22
N LEU A 702 37.66 -2.56 -20.87
CA LEU A 702 38.87 -3.34 -21.00
C LEU A 702 39.90 -2.77 -20.01
N ILE A 703 40.51 -3.68 -19.26
CA ILE A 703 41.52 -3.40 -18.24
C ILE A 703 42.72 -4.30 -18.46
N ASN A 704 43.90 -3.90 -17.96
CA ASN A 704 45.13 -4.68 -18.03
C ASN A 704 45.45 -5.21 -19.43
N ILE A 705 45.08 -4.48 -20.49
CA ILE A 705 45.42 -4.89 -21.85
C ILE A 705 46.94 -4.87 -21.97
N ILE A 706 47.54 -5.98 -22.36
CA ILE A 706 48.96 -6.12 -22.63
C ILE A 706 49.23 -6.10 -24.14
N ASP A 707 50.34 -5.49 -24.54
CA ASP A 707 50.80 -5.54 -25.93
C ASP A 707 51.48 -6.89 -26.26
N SER A 708 51.91 -7.05 -27.51
CA SER A 708 52.62 -8.23 -27.99
C SER A 708 53.98 -8.47 -27.32
N THR A 709 54.49 -7.48 -26.55
CA THR A 709 55.74 -7.58 -25.78
C THR A 709 55.51 -7.89 -24.31
N GLY A 710 54.25 -8.02 -23.89
CA GLY A 710 53.84 -8.33 -22.52
C GLY A 710 53.74 -7.10 -21.61
N ASN A 711 53.85 -5.88 -22.15
CA ASN A 711 53.75 -4.65 -21.37
C ASN A 711 52.30 -4.15 -21.32
N PRO A 712 51.83 -3.59 -20.19
CA PRO A 712 50.53 -2.94 -20.12
C PRO A 712 50.43 -1.79 -21.14
N THR A 713 49.32 -1.76 -21.87
CA THR A 713 49.00 -0.73 -22.84
C THR A 713 48.33 0.48 -22.19
N GLN A 714 48.34 1.60 -22.88
CA GLN A 714 47.55 2.79 -22.55
C GLN A 714 46.15 2.73 -23.19
N TYR A 715 45.46 1.59 -23.08
CA TYR A 715 44.17 1.42 -23.73
C TYR A 715 43.09 2.31 -23.09
N GLU A 716 42.36 3.04 -23.93
CA GLU A 716 41.29 3.93 -23.49
C GLU A 716 39.94 3.34 -23.85
N ASN A 717 39.13 3.09 -22.81
CA ASN A 717 37.73 2.77 -22.99
C ASN A 717 37.00 3.96 -23.58
N THR A 718 35.93 3.72 -24.34
CA THR A 718 35.08 4.79 -24.86
C THR A 718 33.71 4.73 -24.20
N VAL A 719 33.38 5.74 -23.40
CA VAL A 719 32.16 5.84 -22.59
C VAL A 719 31.20 6.81 -23.25
N TYR A 720 29.93 6.46 -23.34
CA TYR A 720 28.85 7.28 -23.88
C TYR A 720 27.75 7.46 -22.85
N CYS A 721 27.04 8.56 -22.99
CA CYS A 721 25.78 8.83 -22.29
C CYS A 721 24.81 9.48 -23.28
N ARG A 722 23.51 9.37 -23.00
CA ARG A 722 22.48 10.03 -23.80
C ARG A 722 21.78 11.07 -22.95
N VAL A 723 21.86 12.31 -23.40
CA VAL A 723 21.27 13.47 -22.73
C VAL A 723 20.25 14.08 -23.67
N ARG A 724 19.10 14.48 -23.12
CA ARG A 724 18.05 15.21 -23.84
C ARG A 724 17.61 16.42 -23.05
N ASN A 725 17.28 17.49 -23.78
CA ASN A 725 16.48 18.57 -23.24
C ASN A 725 14.99 18.26 -23.45
N VAL A 726 14.24 18.07 -22.36
CA VAL A 726 12.79 17.80 -22.41
C VAL A 726 11.92 19.04 -22.31
N GLY A 727 12.56 20.19 -22.10
CA GLY A 727 11.96 21.52 -22.04
C GLY A 727 11.49 22.11 -23.36
N ASP A 728 10.79 23.24 -23.28
CA ASP A 728 10.42 24.07 -24.45
C ASP A 728 11.48 25.14 -24.78
N GLN A 729 12.46 25.34 -23.89
CA GLN A 729 13.55 26.31 -24.07
C GLN A 729 14.89 25.61 -24.27
N ALA A 730 15.82 26.24 -24.99
CA ALA A 730 17.15 25.70 -25.19
C ALA A 730 17.96 25.67 -23.88
N ALA A 731 18.53 24.50 -23.57
CA ALA A 731 19.47 24.30 -22.48
C ALA A 731 20.85 24.82 -22.89
N GLN A 732 21.47 25.64 -22.04
CA GLN A 732 22.74 26.29 -22.31
C GLN A 732 23.88 25.64 -21.53
N ASN A 733 25.07 25.63 -22.15
CA ASN A 733 26.30 25.13 -21.55
C ASN A 733 26.16 23.72 -20.94
N VAL A 734 25.48 22.84 -21.67
CA VAL A 734 25.26 21.46 -21.25
C VAL A 734 26.59 20.70 -21.24
N GLN A 735 26.94 20.16 -20.07
CA GLN A 735 28.16 19.38 -19.87
C GLN A 735 27.84 18.12 -19.07
N VAL A 736 28.54 17.02 -19.35
CA VAL A 736 28.44 15.78 -18.56
C VAL A 736 29.79 15.44 -17.96
N LYS A 737 29.81 15.28 -16.64
CA LYS A 737 30.98 14.84 -15.87
C LYS A 737 30.84 13.36 -15.54
N PHE A 738 31.95 12.64 -15.58
CA PHE A 738 31.98 11.21 -15.36
C PHE A 738 32.92 10.85 -14.21
N TYR A 739 32.48 9.91 -13.38
CA TYR A 739 33.18 9.42 -12.21
C TYR A 739 33.21 7.90 -12.23
N TYR A 740 34.26 7.29 -11.69
CA TYR A 740 34.32 5.85 -11.49
C TYR A 740 34.87 5.47 -10.12
N ALA A 741 34.52 4.30 -9.61
CA ALA A 741 35.07 3.75 -8.37
C ALA A 741 35.54 2.31 -8.61
N LYS A 742 36.69 1.94 -8.01
CA LYS A 742 37.16 0.55 -7.98
C LYS A 742 36.57 -0.14 -6.75
N VAL A 743 35.89 -1.26 -6.94
CA VAL A 743 35.23 -1.96 -5.83
C VAL A 743 35.96 -3.27 -5.55
N GLY A 744 36.32 -3.51 -4.28
CA GLY A 744 37.19 -4.61 -3.82
C GLY A 744 38.45 -4.11 -3.08
N THR A 745 38.89 -2.89 -3.41
CA THR A 745 39.90 -2.12 -2.67
C THR A 745 39.28 -0.76 -2.31
N PRO A 746 39.25 -0.31 -1.05
CA PRO A 746 38.51 0.91 -0.67
C PRO A 746 39.06 2.13 -1.42
N SER A 747 38.26 2.67 -2.35
CA SER A 747 38.50 3.93 -3.05
C SER A 747 37.17 4.66 -3.25
N GLY A 748 37.17 5.98 -3.03
CA GLY A 748 36.00 6.83 -3.34
C GLY A 748 35.86 7.05 -4.86
N TRP A 749 34.90 7.87 -5.26
CA TRP A 749 34.77 8.27 -6.67
C TRP A 749 36.02 9.02 -7.16
N LEU A 750 36.55 8.56 -8.28
CA LEU A 750 37.62 9.18 -9.04
C LEU A 750 37.03 9.80 -10.31
N ASP A 751 37.60 10.92 -10.74
CA ASP A 751 37.28 11.47 -12.06
C ASP A 751 37.68 10.49 -13.16
N VAL A 752 36.83 10.35 -14.17
CA VAL A 752 37.22 9.63 -15.39
C VAL A 752 38.26 10.48 -16.14
N THR A 753 39.42 9.88 -16.43
CA THR A 753 40.50 10.53 -17.18
C THR A 753 40.81 9.80 -18.48
N ASP A 754 41.45 10.50 -19.43
CA ASP A 754 42.15 9.87 -20.55
C ASP A 754 43.50 9.28 -20.08
N LYS A 755 44.26 8.67 -21.00
CA LYS A 755 45.56 8.07 -20.71
C LYS A 755 46.63 9.06 -20.25
N ASP A 756 46.45 10.34 -20.55
CA ASP A 756 47.38 11.41 -20.19
C ASP A 756 47.00 12.07 -18.85
N GLY A 757 45.91 11.61 -18.22
CA GLY A 757 45.43 12.08 -16.91
C GLY A 757 44.52 13.29 -17.00
N ASN A 758 44.06 13.70 -18.19
CA ASN A 758 43.13 14.81 -18.32
C ASN A 758 41.72 14.36 -17.95
N ILE A 759 41.08 15.09 -17.03
CA ILE A 759 39.68 14.87 -16.64
C ILE A 759 38.78 15.03 -17.86
N GLN A 760 37.94 14.03 -18.06
CA GLN A 760 37.08 13.96 -19.22
C GLN A 760 35.71 14.56 -18.91
N VAL A 761 35.31 15.52 -19.74
CA VAL A 761 34.00 16.16 -19.69
C VAL A 761 33.42 16.12 -21.10
N LEU A 762 32.20 15.59 -21.23
CA LEU A 762 31.48 15.67 -22.49
C LEU A 762 30.86 17.06 -22.61
N ASN A 763 31.43 17.90 -23.47
CA ASN A 763 30.91 19.24 -23.75
C ASN A 763 29.87 19.15 -24.87
N ILE A 764 28.60 19.30 -24.53
CA ILE A 764 27.49 19.26 -25.49
C ILE A 764 27.18 20.66 -26.02
N GLY A 765 27.33 21.71 -25.18
CA GLY A 765 27.08 23.09 -25.57
C GLY A 765 25.61 23.45 -25.43
N THR A 766 24.92 23.78 -26.52
CA THR A 766 23.48 24.11 -26.47
C THR A 766 22.67 22.92 -26.96
N LEU A 767 21.65 22.52 -26.19
CA LEU A 767 20.62 21.57 -26.64
C LEU A 767 19.30 22.32 -26.83
N VAL A 768 18.80 22.41 -28.06
CA VAL A 768 17.49 23.04 -28.29
C VAL A 768 16.34 22.18 -27.74
N ALA A 769 15.14 22.73 -27.66
CA ALA A 769 13.96 22.04 -27.14
C ALA A 769 13.75 20.68 -27.84
N GLY A 770 13.69 19.61 -27.04
CA GLY A 770 13.51 18.23 -27.50
C GLY A 770 14.73 17.55 -28.13
N GLU A 771 15.85 18.26 -28.26
CA GLU A 771 17.07 17.72 -28.86
C GLU A 771 17.81 16.78 -27.90
N SER A 772 18.49 15.79 -28.48
CA SER A 772 19.43 14.93 -27.79
C SER A 772 20.85 15.20 -28.27
N ASN A 773 21.84 14.93 -27.41
CA ASN A 773 23.27 15.07 -27.73
C ASN A 773 23.73 14.29 -28.98
N PHE A 774 22.92 13.36 -29.46
CA PHE A 774 22.96 12.79 -30.80
C PHE A 774 21.55 12.32 -31.23
N PRO A 775 21.28 12.13 -32.54
CA PRO A 775 19.98 11.70 -33.02
C PRO A 775 19.56 10.31 -32.51
N ASP A 776 18.27 10.12 -32.24
CA ASP A 776 17.71 8.84 -31.78
C ASP A 776 18.03 7.66 -32.71
N SER A 777 18.15 7.91 -34.02
CA SER A 777 18.54 6.91 -35.01
C SER A 777 19.97 6.39 -34.83
N ALA A 778 20.84 7.16 -34.19
CA ALA A 778 22.23 6.80 -33.90
C ALA A 778 22.38 6.06 -32.56
N GLN A 779 21.30 5.78 -31.82
CA GLN A 779 21.38 5.12 -30.52
C GLN A 779 22.01 3.71 -30.55
N ASN A 780 22.07 3.04 -31.70
CA ASN A 780 22.72 1.72 -31.80
C ASN A 780 24.17 1.84 -32.31
N SER A 781 24.59 3.03 -32.72
CA SER A 781 25.92 3.33 -33.24
C SER A 781 26.23 4.82 -32.99
N PRO A 782 26.38 5.22 -31.72
CA PRO A 782 26.52 6.62 -31.37
C PRO A 782 27.80 7.21 -31.95
N PRO A 783 27.79 8.49 -32.34
CA PRO A 783 28.96 9.13 -32.93
C PRO A 783 30.06 9.30 -31.88
N ALA A 784 31.33 9.27 -32.30
CA ALA A 784 32.47 9.47 -31.40
C ALA A 784 32.41 10.81 -30.63
N SER A 785 31.76 11.84 -31.19
CA SER A 785 31.53 13.13 -30.52
C SER A 785 30.60 13.06 -29.30
N ALA A 786 29.86 11.96 -29.14
CA ALA A 786 28.99 11.70 -27.98
C ALA A 786 29.67 10.87 -26.89
N SER A 787 31.00 10.71 -26.97
CA SER A 787 31.78 9.89 -26.06
C SER A 787 32.90 10.64 -25.36
N VAL A 788 33.35 10.05 -24.25
CA VAL A 788 34.59 10.41 -23.57
C VAL A 788 35.52 9.21 -23.51
N LYS A 789 36.82 9.48 -23.34
CA LYS A 789 37.79 8.43 -23.07
C LYS A 789 37.78 8.06 -21.59
N TRP A 790 38.10 6.81 -21.30
CA TRP A 790 38.27 6.35 -19.93
C TRP A 790 39.43 5.38 -19.86
N TYR A 791 40.57 5.91 -19.43
CA TYR A 791 41.73 5.12 -19.11
C TYR A 791 41.59 4.58 -17.70
N ILE A 792 41.75 3.26 -17.57
CA ILE A 792 41.84 2.59 -16.29
C ILE A 792 43.30 2.16 -16.14
N PRO A 793 44.06 2.73 -15.19
CA PRO A 793 45.43 2.32 -14.96
C PRO A 793 45.50 0.81 -14.70
N PRO A 794 46.57 0.14 -15.20
CA PRO A 794 46.79 -1.26 -14.88
C PRO A 794 46.71 -1.50 -13.37
N LEU A 795 46.01 -2.57 -12.98
CA LEU A 795 45.90 -2.94 -11.58
C LEU A 795 47.29 -3.25 -11.02
N ALA A 796 47.58 -2.80 -9.81
CA ALA A 796 48.84 -3.09 -9.16
C ALA A 796 49.00 -4.61 -8.93
N ALA A 797 50.24 -5.10 -8.86
CA ALA A 797 50.49 -6.50 -8.55
C ALA A 797 49.87 -6.86 -7.19
N GLY A 798 48.97 -7.86 -7.17
CA GLY A 798 48.20 -8.25 -5.99
C GLY A 798 46.98 -7.39 -5.67
N GLU A 799 46.65 -6.36 -6.47
CA GLU A 799 45.38 -5.63 -6.37
C GLU A 799 44.23 -6.52 -6.86
N THR A 800 43.17 -6.63 -6.04
CA THR A 800 41.93 -7.33 -6.38
C THR A 800 40.83 -6.29 -6.57
N VAL A 801 40.25 -6.26 -7.76
CA VAL A 801 39.08 -5.44 -8.08
C VAL A 801 37.97 -6.36 -8.57
N ASP A 802 36.86 -6.37 -7.84
CA ASP A 802 35.69 -7.21 -8.13
C ASP A 802 34.91 -6.66 -9.32
N HIS A 803 34.73 -5.33 -9.35
CA HIS A 803 34.10 -4.59 -10.44
C HIS A 803 34.35 -3.08 -10.32
N PHE A 804 33.86 -2.30 -11.29
CA PHE A 804 33.92 -0.84 -11.28
C PHE A 804 32.50 -0.26 -11.22
N CYS A 805 32.29 0.78 -10.44
CA CYS A 805 31.10 1.64 -10.58
C CYS A 805 31.44 2.81 -11.50
N LEU A 806 30.50 3.24 -12.34
CA LEU A 806 30.58 4.43 -13.19
C LEU A 806 29.36 5.31 -12.92
N LYS A 807 29.57 6.61 -12.75
CA LYS A 807 28.54 7.62 -12.50
C LYS A 807 28.69 8.77 -13.50
N ALA A 808 27.59 9.38 -13.91
CA ALA A 808 27.60 10.61 -14.68
C ALA A 808 26.63 11.63 -14.12
N VAL A 809 27.01 12.90 -14.19
CA VAL A 809 26.19 14.05 -13.78
C VAL A 809 26.14 15.04 -14.94
N VAL A 810 24.93 15.39 -15.39
CA VAL A 810 24.72 16.45 -16.38
C VAL A 810 24.46 17.78 -15.68
N ILE A 811 25.02 18.85 -16.21
CA ILE A 811 24.81 20.22 -15.73
C ILE A 811 24.43 21.12 -16.91
N SER A 812 23.57 22.10 -16.66
CA SER A 812 23.23 23.18 -17.58
C SER A 812 22.95 24.46 -16.78
N ASP A 813 23.30 25.62 -17.35
CA ASP A 813 23.24 26.91 -16.64
C ASP A 813 21.79 27.36 -16.33
N ASN A 814 20.81 26.87 -17.09
CA ASN A 814 19.41 27.28 -17.01
C ASN A 814 18.44 26.09 -16.82
N ASP A 815 18.94 24.97 -16.30
CA ASP A 815 18.14 23.79 -15.99
C ASP A 815 17.10 24.08 -14.90
N VAL A 816 15.82 23.83 -15.19
CA VAL A 816 14.73 24.05 -14.24
C VAL A 816 14.48 22.87 -13.31
N ASN A 817 15.12 21.71 -13.57
CA ASN A 817 14.95 20.49 -12.79
C ASN A 817 16.28 19.77 -12.57
N ASN A 818 16.99 20.12 -11.50
CA ASN A 818 18.30 19.55 -11.18
C ASN A 818 18.25 18.19 -10.45
N TYR A 819 17.09 17.51 -10.43
CA TYR A 819 16.93 16.22 -9.74
C TYR A 819 16.91 15.01 -10.67
N ASN A 820 16.95 15.22 -11.98
CA ASN A 820 16.93 14.17 -13.01
C ASN A 820 18.24 14.11 -13.81
N ASN A 821 19.32 14.60 -13.20
CA ASN A 821 20.60 14.93 -13.84
C ASN A 821 21.77 14.04 -13.39
N GLU A 822 21.52 12.92 -12.68
CA GLU A 822 22.53 11.98 -12.22
C GLU A 822 22.14 10.52 -12.53
N VAL A 823 23.10 9.71 -12.98
CA VAL A 823 22.95 8.27 -13.23
C VAL A 823 24.17 7.48 -12.79
N GLN A 824 23.98 6.24 -12.32
CA GLN A 824 25.05 5.31 -11.89
C GLN A 824 24.88 3.92 -12.52
N SER A 825 26.01 3.26 -12.79
CA SER A 825 26.13 1.94 -13.41
C SER A 825 27.21 1.10 -12.72
N ASN A 826 27.01 -0.22 -12.64
CA ASN A 826 28.10 -1.16 -12.35
C ASN A 826 28.62 -1.78 -13.65
N ILE A 827 29.94 -1.98 -13.71
CA ILE A 827 30.64 -2.63 -14.82
C ILE A 827 31.39 -3.82 -14.21
N ALA A 828 30.79 -5.00 -14.34
CA ALA A 828 31.25 -6.21 -13.67
C ALA A 828 32.37 -6.95 -14.43
N TYR A 829 33.36 -7.46 -13.69
CA TYR A 829 34.38 -8.41 -14.16
C TYR A 829 34.28 -9.79 -13.51
N ALA A 830 33.33 -9.99 -12.59
CA ALA A 830 33.43 -11.07 -11.63
C ALA A 830 33.13 -12.46 -12.25
N PRO A 831 34.04 -13.44 -12.13
CA PRO A 831 33.83 -14.80 -12.60
C PRO A 831 32.82 -15.50 -11.69
N TYR A 832 31.88 -16.24 -12.28
CA TYR A 832 30.98 -17.10 -11.54
C TYR A 832 31.54 -18.54 -11.47
N THR A 833 31.74 -19.06 -10.25
CA THR A 833 32.13 -20.45 -10.01
C THR A 833 30.93 -21.23 -9.47
N PRO A 834 30.44 -22.27 -10.18
CA PRO A 834 29.34 -23.10 -9.70
C PRO A 834 29.55 -23.64 -8.28
N GLY A 835 28.50 -23.57 -7.45
CA GLY A 835 28.50 -24.08 -6.08
C GLY A 835 29.09 -23.15 -5.00
N THR A 836 29.59 -21.96 -5.37
CA THR A 836 30.04 -20.94 -4.42
C THR A 836 29.12 -19.70 -4.53
N PRO A 837 28.62 -19.13 -3.42
CA PRO A 837 27.88 -17.88 -3.45
C PRO A 837 28.68 -16.77 -4.13
N PHE A 838 28.08 -16.15 -5.15
CA PHE A 838 28.66 -15.01 -5.84
C PHE A 838 28.43 -13.77 -4.99
N ARG A 839 29.51 -13.08 -4.59
CA ARG A 839 29.44 -11.84 -3.82
C ARG A 839 29.86 -10.68 -4.70
N LEU A 840 29.04 -9.65 -4.75
CA LEU A 840 29.30 -8.43 -5.48
C LEU A 840 29.14 -7.24 -4.54
N PRO A 841 30.22 -6.52 -4.21
CA PRO A 841 30.09 -5.28 -3.47
C PRO A 841 29.35 -4.23 -4.32
N PHE A 842 28.83 -3.15 -3.74
CA PHE A 842 28.30 -1.98 -4.45
C PHE A 842 28.21 -0.78 -3.50
N ILE A 843 28.15 0.43 -4.05
CA ILE A 843 28.11 1.69 -3.28
C ILE A 843 26.69 2.22 -3.24
N VAL A 844 26.19 2.50 -2.04
CA VAL A 844 24.99 3.30 -1.77
C VAL A 844 25.40 4.71 -1.37
N THR A 845 24.59 5.69 -1.76
CA THR A 845 24.92 7.12 -1.55
C THR A 845 23.70 7.86 -1.02
N ASN A 846 23.89 8.83 -0.14
CA ASN A 846 22.87 9.82 0.18
C ASN A 846 23.03 11.05 -0.74
N PRO A 847 22.23 11.19 -1.80
CA PRO A 847 22.33 12.36 -2.69
C PRO A 847 21.70 13.62 -2.08
N LEU A 848 20.97 13.50 -0.97
CA LEU A 848 20.21 14.58 -0.34
C LEU A 848 21.06 15.34 0.68
N ASP A 849 20.57 16.52 1.04
CA ASP A 849 21.20 17.40 2.04
C ASP A 849 20.67 17.15 3.48
N GLU A 850 19.95 16.05 3.68
CA GLU A 850 19.42 15.59 4.98
C GLU A 850 19.84 14.15 5.29
N GLU A 851 19.80 13.73 6.57
CA GLU A 851 20.17 12.36 6.96
C GLU A 851 19.05 11.36 6.67
N ILE A 852 19.35 10.34 5.87
CA ILE A 852 18.37 9.36 5.39
C ILE A 852 18.56 7.98 6.03
N ALA A 853 17.50 7.18 6.13
CA ALA A 853 17.64 5.76 6.44
C ALA A 853 18.15 4.99 5.21
N LEU A 854 19.00 3.99 5.42
CA LEU A 854 19.46 3.10 4.37
C LEU A 854 18.52 1.90 4.25
N GLU A 855 17.63 1.95 3.28
CA GLU A 855 16.79 0.83 2.91
C GLU A 855 17.20 0.34 1.51
N LEU A 856 17.13 -0.96 1.27
CA LEU A 856 17.50 -1.54 -0.03
C LEU A 856 16.47 -2.58 -0.45
N LYS A 857 16.07 -2.52 -1.72
CA LYS A 857 15.20 -3.51 -2.34
C LYS A 857 15.88 -4.14 -3.54
N VAL A 858 16.13 -5.44 -3.45
CA VAL A 858 16.61 -6.27 -4.55
C VAL A 858 15.42 -6.67 -5.43
N GLN A 859 15.51 -6.41 -6.73
CA GLN A 859 14.47 -6.57 -7.73
C GLN A 859 15.01 -7.34 -8.93
N GLY A 860 14.11 -8.04 -9.63
CA GLY A 860 14.45 -8.91 -10.75
C GLY A 860 14.14 -10.38 -10.42
N PRO A 861 13.27 -11.06 -11.19
CA PRO A 861 13.05 -12.49 -11.01
C PRO A 861 14.38 -13.23 -11.15
N LEU A 862 14.73 -14.19 -10.31
CA LEU A 862 15.94 -15.01 -10.54
C LEU A 862 15.53 -16.34 -11.19
N PRO A 863 16.47 -17.07 -11.84
CA PRO A 863 16.23 -18.46 -12.21
C PRO A 863 15.68 -19.24 -11.02
N ARG A 864 14.84 -20.25 -11.29
CA ARG A 864 14.17 -21.00 -10.23
C ARG A 864 15.19 -21.50 -9.20
N ARG A 865 14.90 -21.31 -7.90
CA ARG A 865 15.74 -21.70 -6.74
C ARG A 865 16.98 -20.84 -6.47
N TRP A 866 17.33 -19.89 -7.32
CA TRP A 866 18.36 -18.89 -7.02
C TRP A 866 17.85 -17.90 -5.97
N LYS A 867 18.75 -17.37 -5.15
CA LYS A 867 18.44 -16.34 -4.13
C LYS A 867 19.44 -15.20 -4.22
N ALA A 868 18.97 -13.95 -4.13
CA ALA A 868 19.82 -12.78 -3.97
C ALA A 868 19.49 -12.08 -2.65
N ARG A 869 20.50 -11.69 -1.89
CA ARG A 869 20.37 -11.02 -0.59
C ARG A 869 21.48 -9.99 -0.37
N ILE A 870 21.21 -8.93 0.37
CA ILE A 870 22.26 -8.07 0.92
C ILE A 870 22.91 -8.83 2.08
N LEU A 871 24.24 -8.85 2.14
CA LEU A 871 25.00 -9.61 3.13
C LEU A 871 24.98 -8.92 4.49
N GLU A 872 25.12 -7.60 4.49
CA GLU A 872 25.07 -6.77 5.69
C GLU A 872 23.64 -6.61 6.20
N ASP A 873 23.51 -6.51 7.53
CA ASP A 873 22.30 -6.01 8.15
C ASP A 873 22.20 -4.50 7.91
N THR A 874 21.19 -4.09 7.16
CA THR A 874 20.93 -2.69 6.81
C THR A 874 19.92 -2.05 7.74
N GLN A 875 19.30 -2.82 8.64
CA GLN A 875 18.25 -2.34 9.53
C GLN A 875 18.79 -1.29 10.50
N GLY A 876 18.18 -0.10 10.51
CA GLY A 876 18.54 1.00 11.41
C GLY A 876 19.78 1.79 11.00
N ILE A 877 20.43 1.48 9.88
CA ILE A 877 21.51 2.31 9.35
C ILE A 877 20.95 3.63 8.82
N ARG A 878 21.59 4.75 9.16
CA ARG A 878 21.34 6.07 8.57
C ARG A 878 22.60 6.59 7.88
N LEU A 879 22.40 7.24 6.73
CA LEU A 879 23.45 7.88 5.93
C LEU A 879 23.32 9.40 6.08
N LYS A 880 24.40 10.05 6.51
CA LYS A 880 24.52 11.52 6.57
C LYS A 880 24.43 12.13 5.18
N PRO A 881 24.14 13.45 5.07
CA PRO A 881 24.18 14.15 3.80
C PRO A 881 25.46 13.85 3.03
N ARG A 882 25.34 13.43 1.76
CA ARG A 882 26.46 13.06 0.88
C ARG A 882 27.33 11.88 1.37
N GLU A 883 26.88 11.11 2.36
CA GLU A 883 27.58 9.91 2.81
C GLU A 883 27.48 8.78 1.78
N GLU A 884 28.60 8.11 1.57
CA GLU A 884 28.72 6.93 0.71
C GLU A 884 29.10 5.73 1.55
N ARG A 885 28.48 4.58 1.27
CA ARG A 885 28.72 3.33 2.00
C ARG A 885 28.82 2.15 1.07
N LEU A 886 29.78 1.28 1.35
CA LEU A 886 29.96 0.03 0.63
C LEU A 886 29.12 -1.09 1.27
N LEU A 887 28.38 -1.84 0.46
CA LEU A 887 27.61 -3.02 0.85
C LEU A 887 27.87 -4.19 -0.10
N ASN A 888 27.39 -5.39 0.22
CA ASN A 888 27.60 -6.60 -0.56
C ASN A 888 26.28 -7.28 -0.94
N LEU A 889 26.03 -7.48 -2.23
CA LEU A 889 25.03 -8.39 -2.76
C LEU A 889 25.60 -9.81 -2.79
N THR A 890 24.89 -10.79 -2.24
CA THR A 890 25.20 -12.22 -2.42
C THR A 890 24.13 -12.86 -3.29
N ILE A 891 24.55 -13.66 -4.26
CA ILE A 891 23.69 -14.49 -5.11
C ILE A 891 24.07 -15.95 -4.88
N ASP A 892 23.14 -16.75 -4.37
CA ASP A 892 23.34 -18.18 -4.17
C ASP A 892 22.66 -18.98 -5.28
N MET A 893 23.42 -19.91 -5.85
CA MET A 893 22.92 -21.01 -6.64
C MET A 893 23.12 -22.31 -5.84
N PRO A 894 22.08 -23.12 -5.65
CA PRO A 894 22.22 -24.43 -5.03
C PRO A 894 23.19 -25.33 -5.84
N PRO A 895 23.99 -26.19 -5.17
CA PRO A 895 24.87 -27.15 -5.86
C PRO A 895 24.10 -28.03 -6.86
N GLY A 896 24.59 -28.15 -8.10
CA GLY A 896 24.02 -28.99 -9.15
C GLY A 896 23.02 -28.32 -10.10
N GLU A 897 22.56 -27.10 -9.79
CA GLU A 897 21.65 -26.32 -10.66
C GLU A 897 22.36 -25.73 -11.89
N ASP A 898 23.69 -25.69 -11.91
CA ASP A 898 24.51 -25.32 -13.08
C ASP A 898 24.34 -26.27 -14.27
N GLN A 899 23.88 -27.50 -14.02
CA GLN A 899 23.66 -28.51 -15.05
C GLN A 899 22.26 -28.45 -15.68
N GLN A 900 21.32 -27.74 -15.05
CA GLN A 900 19.94 -27.63 -15.51
C GLN A 900 19.31 -26.30 -15.06
N LEU A 901 19.65 -25.22 -15.75
CA LEU A 901 19.07 -23.91 -15.50
C LEU A 901 17.65 -23.81 -16.08
N GLU A 902 16.69 -23.46 -15.22
CA GLU A 902 15.30 -23.18 -15.63
C GLU A 902 15.04 -21.66 -15.69
N PRO A 903 14.24 -21.17 -16.67
CA PRO A 903 13.77 -19.78 -16.74
C PRO A 903 13.20 -19.25 -15.42
N PRO A 904 13.21 -17.92 -15.18
CA PRO A 904 13.46 -16.86 -16.16
C PRO A 904 14.95 -16.54 -16.39
N PHE A 905 15.34 -16.48 -17.66
CA PHE A 905 16.61 -15.95 -18.14
C PHE A 905 16.36 -15.17 -19.42
N ASP A 906 17.14 -14.12 -19.68
CA ASP A 906 17.20 -13.46 -20.98
C ASP A 906 18.52 -13.87 -21.65
N GLY A 907 18.76 -13.50 -22.90
CA GLY A 907 20.04 -13.87 -23.48
C GLY A 907 20.35 -13.34 -24.86
N GLU A 908 21.64 -13.26 -25.16
CA GLU A 908 22.09 -13.04 -26.52
C GLU A 908 21.78 -14.24 -27.39
N VAL A 909 21.46 -14.00 -28.63
CA VAL A 909 21.11 -15.02 -29.61
C VAL A 909 22.04 -14.89 -30.80
N ARG A 910 22.75 -15.96 -31.14
CA ARG A 910 23.48 -16.06 -32.42
C ARG A 910 23.08 -17.30 -33.18
N GLY A 911 22.81 -17.12 -34.47
CA GLY A 911 22.40 -18.21 -35.33
C GLY A 911 22.06 -17.71 -36.71
N LYS A 912 20.95 -18.21 -37.25
CA LYS A 912 20.46 -17.86 -38.58
C LYS A 912 18.95 -17.69 -38.56
N VAL A 913 18.49 -16.71 -39.31
CA VAL A 913 17.08 -16.63 -39.73
C VAL A 913 16.93 -17.17 -41.14
N PHE A 914 15.76 -17.71 -41.45
CA PHE A 914 15.42 -18.27 -42.75
C PHE A 914 13.95 -18.00 -43.10
N GLY A 915 13.65 -17.90 -44.40
CA GLY A 915 12.32 -17.55 -44.91
C GLY A 915 12.40 -16.46 -45.97
N SER A 916 11.49 -15.47 -45.91
CA SER A 916 11.51 -14.31 -46.81
C SER A 916 12.76 -13.44 -46.64
N LEU A 917 13.42 -13.53 -45.48
CA LEU A 917 14.75 -13.01 -45.19
C LEU A 917 15.59 -14.16 -44.65
N SER A 918 16.82 -14.29 -45.13
CA SER A 918 17.72 -15.38 -44.74
C SER A 918 19.15 -14.87 -44.57
N GLY A 919 19.80 -15.28 -43.49
CA GLY A 919 21.18 -14.87 -43.21
C GLY A 919 21.60 -15.12 -41.76
N PRO A 920 22.88 -14.85 -41.45
CA PRO A 920 23.37 -14.82 -40.08
C PRO A 920 22.54 -13.85 -39.25
N PHE A 921 22.21 -14.26 -38.03
CA PHE A 921 21.45 -13.46 -37.08
C PHE A 921 22.25 -13.30 -35.80
N ALA A 922 22.36 -12.05 -35.34
CA ALA A 922 22.88 -11.71 -34.03
C ALA A 922 21.85 -10.80 -33.34
N GLY A 923 21.50 -11.12 -32.10
CA GLY A 923 20.47 -10.38 -31.39
C GLY A 923 20.36 -10.73 -29.92
N THR A 924 19.22 -10.39 -29.34
CA THR A 924 18.89 -10.64 -27.94
C THR A 924 17.44 -11.10 -27.86
N LEU A 925 17.21 -12.13 -27.07
CA LEU A 925 15.89 -12.63 -26.71
C LEU A 925 15.62 -12.23 -25.24
N THR A 926 14.49 -11.57 -25.02
CA THR A 926 14.10 -10.98 -23.73
C THR A 926 12.65 -11.32 -23.38
N ASP A 927 12.22 -11.00 -22.16
CA ASP A 927 10.86 -11.29 -21.66
C ASP A 927 10.50 -12.77 -21.82
N ILE A 928 11.49 -13.63 -21.58
CA ILE A 928 11.35 -15.06 -21.83
C ILE A 928 10.34 -15.65 -20.85
N THR A 929 9.31 -16.29 -21.41
CA THR A 929 8.41 -17.17 -20.68
C THR A 929 8.56 -18.59 -21.21
N TRP A 930 8.53 -19.56 -20.30
CA TRP A 930 8.70 -20.96 -20.65
C TRP A 930 7.73 -21.84 -19.86
N GLY A 931 6.91 -22.58 -20.60
CA GLY A 931 5.95 -23.54 -20.02
C GLY A 931 6.48 -24.98 -19.98
N GLY A 932 7.79 -25.20 -19.94
CA GLY A 932 8.41 -26.53 -19.99
C GLY A 932 8.64 -27.09 -21.40
N GLN A 933 7.93 -26.57 -22.41
CA GLN A 933 8.06 -27.01 -23.81
C GLN A 933 8.15 -25.85 -24.81
N ARG A 934 7.34 -24.80 -24.59
CA ARG A 934 7.31 -23.61 -25.44
C ARG A 934 8.07 -22.47 -24.80
N LEU A 935 8.99 -21.88 -25.55
CA LEU A 935 9.71 -20.66 -25.25
C LEU A 935 9.06 -19.51 -26.03
N LYS A 936 8.61 -18.48 -25.31
CA LYS A 936 8.14 -17.22 -25.90
C LYS A 936 9.00 -16.09 -25.40
N GLY A 937 9.24 -15.10 -26.24
CA GLY A 937 9.97 -13.90 -25.82
C GLY A 937 9.99 -12.86 -26.92
N ARG A 938 10.54 -11.69 -26.60
CA ARG A 938 10.76 -10.60 -27.53
C ARG A 938 12.17 -10.68 -28.09
N LEU A 939 12.28 -10.77 -29.41
CA LEU A 939 13.53 -10.87 -30.13
C LEU A 939 13.86 -9.53 -30.81
N VAL A 940 15.08 -9.06 -30.61
CA VAL A 940 15.64 -7.91 -31.33
C VAL A 940 17.01 -8.32 -31.86
N GLY A 941 17.33 -8.00 -33.10
CA GLY A 941 18.65 -8.27 -33.63
C GLY A 941 18.86 -7.77 -35.04
N THR A 942 20.01 -8.09 -35.58
CA THR A 942 20.43 -7.73 -36.93
C THR A 942 20.64 -8.96 -37.78
N LEU A 943 20.29 -8.82 -39.05
CA LEU A 943 20.80 -9.67 -40.11
C LEU A 943 21.96 -8.90 -40.74
N ASP A 944 23.17 -9.47 -40.68
CA ASP A 944 24.41 -8.81 -41.13
C ASP A 944 24.23 -8.15 -42.50
N GLU A 945 24.58 -6.86 -42.59
CA GLU A 945 24.51 -6.02 -43.80
C GLU A 945 23.10 -5.82 -44.43
N ILE A 946 22.06 -6.55 -43.98
CA ILE A 946 20.71 -6.49 -44.54
C ILE A 946 19.81 -5.53 -43.74
N GLY A 947 19.83 -5.59 -42.41
CA GLY A 947 18.96 -4.74 -41.58
C GLY A 947 18.63 -5.28 -40.19
N SER A 948 17.70 -4.62 -39.50
CA SER A 948 17.32 -4.93 -38.11
C SER A 948 15.94 -5.57 -38.02
N LEU A 949 15.78 -6.57 -37.16
CA LEU A 949 14.54 -7.30 -36.90
C LEU A 949 14.11 -7.11 -35.44
N ILE A 950 12.85 -6.71 -35.23
CA ILE A 950 12.22 -6.58 -33.90
C ILE A 950 10.89 -7.33 -33.94
N GLY A 951 10.71 -8.32 -33.07
CA GLY A 951 9.50 -9.13 -33.09
C GLY A 951 9.30 -10.03 -31.88
N ASN A 952 8.26 -10.85 -31.95
CA ASN A 952 7.98 -11.90 -31.00
C ASN A 952 8.54 -13.22 -31.52
N PHE A 953 9.33 -13.89 -30.69
CA PHE A 953 9.78 -15.26 -30.89
C PHE A 953 8.83 -16.22 -30.18
N GLU A 954 8.43 -17.27 -30.88
CA GLU A 954 7.74 -18.42 -30.32
C GLU A 954 8.39 -19.70 -30.85
N GLY A 955 8.86 -20.56 -29.95
CA GLY A 955 9.61 -21.74 -30.33
C GLY A 955 9.87 -22.70 -29.18
N THR A 956 10.92 -23.49 -29.31
CA THR A 956 11.39 -24.44 -28.32
C THR A 956 12.78 -24.04 -27.82
N LEU A 957 13.09 -24.40 -26.57
CA LEU A 957 14.42 -24.32 -25.98
C LEU A 957 14.87 -25.73 -25.63
N ASP A 958 16.04 -26.14 -26.13
CA ASP A 958 16.77 -27.26 -25.56
C ASP A 958 17.61 -26.74 -24.39
N VAL A 959 17.25 -27.08 -23.15
CA VAL A 959 17.93 -26.59 -21.94
C VAL A 959 19.33 -27.20 -21.73
N LYS A 960 19.70 -28.26 -22.47
CA LYS A 960 21.04 -28.85 -22.41
C LYS A 960 21.99 -28.16 -23.38
N THR A 961 21.51 -27.86 -24.58
CA THR A 961 22.31 -27.24 -25.64
C THR A 961 22.05 -25.74 -25.78
N TRP A 962 21.06 -25.18 -25.10
CA TRP A 962 20.64 -23.80 -25.27
C TRP A 962 20.26 -23.41 -26.70
N GLN A 963 19.95 -24.40 -27.53
CA GLN A 963 19.45 -24.16 -28.87
C GLN A 963 18.00 -23.72 -28.79
N ILE A 964 17.71 -22.62 -29.45
CA ILE A 964 16.36 -22.14 -29.69
C ILE A 964 16.01 -22.34 -31.16
N LYS A 965 14.79 -22.82 -31.38
CA LYS A 965 14.25 -23.00 -32.71
C LYS A 965 12.79 -22.60 -32.72
N GLY A 966 12.41 -21.71 -33.62
CA GLY A 966 11.07 -21.16 -33.60
C GLY A 966 10.79 -20.19 -34.71
N ARG A 967 9.65 -19.53 -34.59
CA ARG A 967 9.16 -18.51 -35.50
C ARG A 967 9.35 -17.14 -34.87
N VAL A 968 9.74 -16.17 -35.69
CA VAL A 968 9.78 -14.75 -35.36
C VAL A 968 8.73 -14.03 -36.18
N THR A 969 7.91 -13.21 -35.52
CA THR A 969 6.93 -12.32 -36.17
C THR A 969 7.19 -10.90 -35.72
N GLY A 970 7.43 -9.98 -36.66
CA GLY A 970 7.84 -8.64 -36.27
C GLY A 970 8.10 -7.70 -37.42
N ASN A 971 8.65 -6.53 -37.10
CA ASN A 971 9.06 -5.51 -38.05
C ASN A 971 10.54 -5.72 -38.41
N PHE A 972 10.85 -5.67 -39.70
CA PHE A 972 12.19 -5.64 -40.25
C PHE A 972 12.45 -4.30 -40.93
N GLN A 973 13.57 -3.67 -40.63
CA GLN A 973 14.01 -2.41 -41.21
C GLN A 973 15.29 -2.65 -42.03
N CYS A 974 15.24 -2.37 -43.33
CA CYS A 974 16.40 -2.48 -44.21
C CYS A 974 17.47 -1.44 -43.85
N ALA A 975 18.72 -1.86 -43.82
CA ALA A 975 19.85 -0.97 -43.60
C ALA A 975 19.93 0.12 -44.68
N GLY A 976 20.18 1.37 -44.27
CA GLY A 976 20.46 2.50 -45.17
C GLY A 976 19.29 3.04 -46.02
N THR A 977 18.12 2.40 -46.02
CA THR A 977 17.02 2.76 -46.93
C THR A 977 15.71 3.14 -46.23
N GLY A 978 15.62 2.98 -44.90
CA GLY A 978 14.43 3.33 -44.11
C GLY A 978 13.20 2.44 -44.36
N ASN A 979 13.24 1.56 -45.35
CA ASN A 979 12.15 0.67 -45.71
C ASN A 979 11.87 -0.35 -44.60
N THR A 980 10.60 -0.46 -44.21
CA THR A 980 10.13 -1.41 -43.20
C THR A 980 9.20 -2.46 -43.81
N SER A 981 9.32 -3.72 -43.39
CA SER A 981 8.40 -4.82 -43.73
C SER A 981 8.05 -5.63 -42.49
N GLN A 982 6.99 -6.45 -42.56
CA GLN A 982 6.59 -7.35 -41.47
C GLN A 982 6.80 -8.82 -41.81
N PRO A 983 8.03 -9.33 -41.76
CA PRO A 983 8.29 -10.72 -42.12
C PRO A 983 7.88 -11.70 -41.02
N CYS A 984 7.57 -12.91 -41.46
CA CYS A 984 7.43 -14.09 -40.63
C CYS A 984 8.61 -15.02 -40.96
N LEU A 985 9.56 -15.15 -40.04
CA LEU A 985 10.82 -15.85 -40.27
C LEU A 985 10.97 -17.05 -39.33
N GLY A 986 11.68 -18.08 -39.78
CA GLY A 986 12.22 -19.09 -38.89
C GLY A 986 13.53 -18.60 -38.28
N LEU A 987 13.78 -18.95 -37.02
CA LEU A 987 15.05 -18.71 -36.31
C LEU A 987 15.57 -20.06 -35.78
N GLU A 988 16.83 -20.35 -36.07
CA GLU A 988 17.59 -21.44 -35.47
C GLU A 988 18.88 -20.83 -34.92
N ALA A 989 19.03 -20.82 -33.60
CA ALA A 989 20.08 -20.08 -32.93
C ALA A 989 20.43 -20.66 -31.56
N CYS A 990 21.54 -20.20 -31.00
CA CYS A 990 21.95 -20.51 -29.63
C CYS A 990 21.70 -19.29 -28.73
N LEU A 991 21.07 -19.54 -27.59
CA LEU A 991 20.80 -18.56 -26.53
C LEU A 991 21.93 -18.57 -25.51
N ARG A 992 22.47 -17.41 -25.18
CA ARG A 992 23.45 -17.21 -24.10
C ARG A 992 22.73 -16.59 -22.90
N PRO A 993 22.45 -17.35 -21.83
CA PRO A 993 21.66 -16.86 -20.69
C PRO A 993 22.39 -15.80 -19.87
N LEU A 994 21.64 -14.79 -19.39
CA LEU A 994 22.10 -13.75 -18.47
C LEU A 994 20.96 -13.30 -17.54
N ARG A 995 21.31 -12.57 -16.47
CA ARG A 995 20.30 -12.02 -15.56
C ARG A 995 20.64 -10.63 -15.03
N ARG A 996 19.63 -9.76 -15.00
CA ARG A 996 19.66 -8.44 -14.37
C ARG A 996 19.07 -8.51 -12.97
N ILE A 997 19.77 -7.91 -12.01
CA ILE A 997 19.30 -7.68 -10.63
C ILE A 997 19.39 -6.18 -10.39
N ASP A 998 18.26 -5.54 -10.10
CA ASP A 998 18.24 -4.13 -9.72
C ASP A 998 18.21 -4.02 -8.20
N ILE A 999 19.04 -3.16 -7.63
CA ILE A 999 19.02 -2.82 -6.22
C ILE A 999 18.56 -1.36 -6.14
N SER A 1000 17.35 -1.13 -5.67
CA SER A 1000 16.87 0.22 -5.39
C SER A 1000 17.33 0.62 -3.99
N GLN A 1001 17.99 1.76 -3.86
CA GLN A 1001 18.21 2.40 -2.58
C GLN A 1001 16.98 3.20 -2.23
N LEU A 1002 16.39 2.82 -1.12
CA LEU A 1002 15.13 3.31 -0.64
C LEU A 1002 15.32 4.25 0.55
N VAL A 1003 14.47 5.27 0.65
CA VAL A 1003 14.24 6.02 1.89
C VAL A 1003 12.74 6.03 2.12
N ASN A 1004 12.27 5.36 3.17
CA ASN A 1004 10.84 5.18 3.44
C ASN A 1004 10.11 4.55 2.24
N GLY A 1005 10.72 3.50 1.65
CA GLY A 1005 10.20 2.77 0.50
C GLY A 1005 10.46 3.44 -0.86
N GLN A 1006 11.41 4.39 -0.97
CA GLN A 1006 11.61 5.20 -2.19
C GLN A 1006 12.94 5.21 -2.90
N PRO A 1007 12.95 4.96 -4.22
CA PRO A 1007 14.18 5.02 -4.98
C PRO A 1007 14.72 6.44 -4.99
N ILE A 1008 15.71 6.71 -4.14
CA ILE A 1008 16.53 7.92 -4.16
C ILE A 1008 17.81 7.70 -4.97
N ASN A 1009 18.17 6.43 -5.15
CA ASN A 1009 19.30 5.98 -5.92
C ASN A 1009 19.02 4.53 -6.33
N GLY A 1010 19.79 4.01 -7.27
CA GLY A 1010 19.64 2.66 -7.76
C GLY A 1010 20.96 2.16 -8.29
N THR A 1011 21.17 0.86 -8.12
CA THR A 1011 22.34 0.18 -8.62
C THR A 1011 21.85 -1.04 -9.39
N THR A 1012 22.14 -1.10 -10.68
CA THR A 1012 21.87 -2.28 -11.49
C THR A 1012 23.10 -3.19 -11.47
N VAL A 1013 22.86 -4.45 -11.11
CA VAL A 1013 23.83 -5.55 -11.15
C VAL A 1013 23.47 -6.47 -12.30
N GLN A 1014 24.47 -6.82 -13.11
CA GLN A 1014 24.32 -7.79 -14.17
C GLN A 1014 25.10 -9.05 -13.81
N VAL A 1015 24.43 -10.19 -13.93
CA VAL A 1015 24.90 -11.48 -13.47
C VAL A 1015 24.99 -12.39 -14.67
N GLN A 1016 26.20 -12.88 -14.90
CA GLN A 1016 26.43 -13.88 -15.91
C GLN A 1016 26.01 -15.25 -15.38
N VAL A 1017 25.19 -15.97 -16.15
CA VAL A 1017 24.73 -17.33 -15.80
C VAL A 1017 25.69 -18.35 -16.43
N PRO A 1018 26.05 -19.46 -15.74
CA PRO A 1018 26.85 -20.54 -16.31
C PRO A 1018 26.29 -21.06 -17.64
N ILE A 1019 27.18 -21.43 -18.56
CA ILE A 1019 26.80 -22.08 -19.82
C ILE A 1019 27.37 -23.51 -19.79
N PRO A 1020 26.58 -24.56 -20.08
CA PRO A 1020 27.08 -25.89 -20.33
C PRO A 1020 28.01 -25.91 -21.56
N ASP A 1021 29.05 -26.73 -21.54
CA ASP A 1021 29.93 -26.92 -22.70
C ASP A 1021 29.11 -27.40 -23.93
N ASN A 1022 29.08 -26.58 -24.99
CA ASN A 1022 28.40 -26.90 -26.24
C ASN A 1022 29.23 -26.46 -27.47
N PRO A 1023 29.27 -27.22 -28.58
CA PRO A 1023 29.90 -26.84 -29.85
C PRO A 1023 29.55 -25.45 -30.45
N TYR A 1024 28.49 -24.76 -30.01
CA TYR A 1024 28.16 -23.40 -30.47
C TYR A 1024 28.67 -22.28 -29.53
N THR A 1025 29.53 -22.60 -28.57
CA THR A 1025 30.05 -21.64 -27.57
C THR A 1025 31.09 -20.68 -28.17
N TRP A 1026 30.65 -19.47 -28.52
CA TRP A 1026 31.47 -18.26 -28.49
C TRP A 1026 32.09 -18.01 -27.10
N LYS A 1027 33.44 -17.92 -27.04
CA LYS A 1027 34.23 -17.70 -25.81
C LYS A 1027 33.74 -16.48 -25.02
N LEU A 1028 33.75 -16.62 -23.70
CA LEU A 1028 33.58 -15.48 -22.79
C LEU A 1028 34.74 -14.51 -22.96
N PRO A 1029 34.52 -13.18 -22.87
CA PRO A 1029 35.62 -12.28 -22.54
C PRO A 1029 36.29 -12.75 -21.23
N PRO A 1030 37.62 -12.61 -21.09
CA PRO A 1030 38.32 -13.09 -19.91
C PRO A 1030 37.74 -12.46 -18.64
N THR A 1031 37.23 -13.29 -17.73
CA THR A 1031 36.65 -12.90 -16.43
C THR A 1031 37.68 -12.93 -15.29
N ASN A 1032 38.94 -13.24 -15.57
CA ASN A 1032 40.02 -13.28 -14.58
C ASN A 1032 41.06 -12.21 -14.91
N THR A 1033 41.19 -11.19 -14.07
CA THR A 1033 42.40 -10.35 -13.98
C THR A 1033 42.98 -10.44 -12.57
N TYR A 1034 43.57 -11.59 -12.26
CA TYR A 1034 44.66 -11.61 -11.28
C TYR A 1034 45.90 -11.09 -11.99
N VAL A 1035 46.46 -9.96 -11.55
CA VAL A 1035 47.87 -9.68 -11.82
C VAL A 1035 48.65 -10.61 -10.91
N VAL A 1036 48.98 -11.80 -11.43
CA VAL A 1036 49.90 -12.73 -10.77
C VAL A 1036 51.17 -11.92 -10.49
N PRO A 1037 51.64 -11.82 -9.23
CA PRO A 1037 52.90 -11.15 -8.95
C PRO A 1037 53.93 -11.74 -9.90
N GLU A 1038 54.74 -10.89 -10.56
CA GLU A 1038 55.96 -11.40 -11.17
C GLU A 1038 56.64 -12.26 -10.11
N ALA A 1039 56.72 -13.57 -10.37
CA ALA A 1039 57.54 -14.45 -9.55
C ALA A 1039 58.94 -13.87 -9.66
N GLY A 1040 59.35 -13.16 -8.60
CA GLY A 1040 60.69 -12.64 -8.44
C GLY A 1040 61.66 -13.74 -8.88
N GLY A 1041 62.51 -13.37 -9.85
CA GLY A 1041 63.24 -14.26 -10.72
C GLY A 1041 63.53 -15.66 -10.18
N CYS A 1042 63.06 -16.67 -10.92
CA CYS A 1042 63.74 -17.96 -10.96
C CYS A 1042 64.27 -18.20 -12.38
N LYS A 1043 65.39 -17.51 -12.69
CA LYS A 1043 66.40 -18.06 -13.59
C LYS A 1043 66.79 -19.44 -13.04
N ASN A 1044 66.16 -20.52 -13.51
CA ASN A 1044 66.74 -21.88 -13.44
C ASN A 1044 65.95 -22.89 -14.26
N ARG A 1045 65.97 -22.73 -15.60
CA ARG A 1045 65.71 -23.86 -16.52
C ARG A 1045 66.78 -24.98 -16.39
N SER A 1046 67.90 -24.71 -15.70
CA SER A 1046 69.03 -25.63 -15.52
C SER A 1046 68.75 -26.78 -14.54
N LEU A 1047 67.90 -26.57 -13.52
CA LEU A 1047 67.67 -27.57 -12.45
C LEU A 1047 66.68 -28.67 -12.86
N LEU A 1048 65.70 -28.36 -13.73
CA LEU A 1048 64.76 -29.37 -14.23
C LEU A 1048 65.45 -30.32 -15.23
N PHE A 1049 66.35 -29.81 -16.07
CA PHE A 1049 67.19 -30.65 -16.94
C PHE A 1049 68.19 -31.48 -16.13
N LEU A 1050 68.75 -30.96 -15.04
CA LEU A 1050 69.65 -31.71 -14.16
C LEU A 1050 68.91 -32.80 -13.38
N ALA A 1051 67.69 -32.53 -12.88
CA ALA A 1051 66.88 -33.51 -12.16
C ALA A 1051 66.39 -34.64 -13.09
N VAL A 1052 65.99 -34.32 -14.33
CA VAL A 1052 65.60 -35.32 -15.34
C VAL A 1052 66.82 -36.11 -15.81
N ALA A 1053 67.98 -35.49 -15.99
CA ALA A 1053 69.22 -36.19 -16.33
C ALA A 1053 69.69 -37.12 -15.20
N ILE A 1054 69.60 -36.70 -13.93
CA ILE A 1054 69.94 -37.54 -12.77
C ILE A 1054 68.94 -38.68 -12.60
N ALA A 1055 67.65 -38.44 -12.83
CA ALA A 1055 66.63 -39.49 -12.78
C ALA A 1055 66.84 -40.54 -13.89
N ILE A 1056 67.16 -40.10 -15.12
CA ILE A 1056 67.49 -41.01 -16.23
C ILE A 1056 68.79 -41.76 -15.95
N LEU A 1057 69.82 -41.09 -15.41
CA LEU A 1057 71.10 -41.74 -15.05
C LEU A 1057 70.92 -42.76 -13.93
N LEU A 1058 70.10 -42.48 -12.91
CA LEU A 1058 69.78 -43.41 -11.82
C LEU A 1058 68.93 -44.60 -12.31
N PHE A 1059 68.03 -44.37 -13.27
CA PHE A 1059 67.25 -45.44 -13.89
C PHE A 1059 68.12 -46.37 -14.75
N VAL A 1060 69.06 -45.80 -15.52
CA VAL A 1060 70.03 -46.57 -16.32
C VAL A 1060 71.04 -47.30 -15.43
N LEU A 1061 71.50 -46.69 -14.33
CA LEU A 1061 72.38 -47.33 -13.35
C LEU A 1061 71.68 -48.45 -12.57
N MET A 1062 70.41 -48.27 -12.18
CA MET A 1062 69.61 -49.34 -11.56
C MET A 1062 69.33 -50.49 -12.54
N TRP A 1063 69.11 -50.19 -13.81
CA TRP A 1063 68.89 -51.23 -14.84
C TRP A 1063 70.17 -52.04 -15.11
N LEU A 1064 71.33 -51.38 -15.15
CA LEU A 1064 72.64 -52.04 -15.26
C LEU A 1064 73.03 -52.85 -14.01
N TYR A 1065 72.50 -52.51 -12.83
CA TYR A 1065 72.79 -53.21 -11.57
C TYR A 1065 71.96 -54.49 -11.35
N VAL A 1066 70.82 -54.63 -12.05
CA VAL A 1066 69.87 -55.74 -11.87
C VAL A 1066 70.07 -56.87 -12.89
N THR A 1067 70.80 -56.63 -13.99
CA THR A 1067 71.06 -57.64 -15.02
C THR A 1067 72.55 -57.80 -15.30
N GLN A 1068 73.27 -58.53 -14.43
CA GLN A 1068 74.19 -59.63 -14.79
C GLN A 1068 74.99 -60.15 -13.58
N GLN A 1069 74.86 -61.46 -13.34
CA GLN A 1069 75.70 -62.29 -12.49
C GLN A 1069 77.03 -62.66 -13.19
N PRO A 1070 78.04 -63.20 -12.46
CA PRO A 1070 79.44 -62.81 -12.66
C PRO A 1070 80.34 -63.85 -13.38
N VAL A 1071 81.55 -63.38 -13.74
CA VAL A 1071 82.82 -64.12 -14.05
C VAL A 1071 82.88 -64.65 -15.52
N GLU A 1072 83.92 -64.48 -16.36
CA GLU A 1072 85.38 -64.58 -16.16
C GLU A 1072 86.21 -63.99 -17.34
N LEU A 1073 87.41 -63.47 -16.99
CA LEU A 1073 88.69 -63.30 -17.70
C LEU A 1073 88.80 -63.17 -19.25
N ILE A 1074 89.28 -61.99 -19.68
CA ILE A 1074 90.18 -61.60 -20.81
C ILE A 1074 90.63 -62.74 -21.76
N PRO A 1075 90.63 -62.61 -23.11
CA PRO A 1075 90.27 -61.48 -23.99
C PRO A 1075 88.91 -61.60 -24.68
#